data_AF-A0A1M6TGC0-F1
#
_entry.id   AF-A0A1M6TGC0-F1
#
_cell.length_a   1.000
_cell.length_b   1.000
_cell.length_c   1.000
_cell.angle_alpha   90.00
_cell.angle_beta   90.00
_cell.angle_gamma   90.00
#
_symmetry.space_group_name_H-M   'P 1'
#
loop_
_entity.id
_entity.type
_entity.pdbx_description
1 polymer ?
#
loop_
_entity_poly.entity_id
_entity_poly.type
_entity_poly.pdbx_seq_one_letter_code
_entity_poly.pdbx_strand_id
1 'polypeptide(L)'
;MWRVVYTGPRPHYENIALDRIMLDLRSEGKIPNTIRFLKFDPECVLIGFHQAIEQEVRLEYTQREGIQVGRRITGGGAIYFDRSQIGWEVIGSTADLGVSSYEELTKKICQGVARGLRKLGIPAEFRPRNDIEVEGRKISGTGGVFEGNSFLYQGTILMDFSVERMLKSLQIPVEKLTSKGIKSAEDRVEWVKRYLGRLPEDKEVFDAILEGLSEELGIEYQWGELTQEELNLLEEKRDYFASEEWIYHVKKAPESMEMLYGIYRCPGGTFRVSAKVDTQRMVLQEVIINGDLFVKPQRLIYDLEAYLKHTPIRDVEKRIREFFENREWEGLNLTVDDFVEAVIFPLRKVEGLDLGIEKKRLNNIIASIGAPLIENIKKAKVMLLPYCAKPRWCDYRHLDDCGECGGCTVGDAYRLAYEKGMIPITITSFELLRDTLLWCAKNGYTYIGHCCYEFYEKRYEIFQRASKEGANGVLFDIVGTTCYSLGVEEEEKAYHGEFTVELDLIKEDLYKSLSVKESIDGSHHKKNQSFDFSPYFKEFIPSYYKKPKAVPTPQEDRTRTAMQEEVFKGEATIGDRAVSYKEALEYIAKLIKESKRPTLVVGPLLLWDFGEEELRQKAQAVRELLEKLDKVMVKILPDYRPKLKKYDPTVEMDPPNPYHTILHTQNDLTLLVGVHCYRTDFVIRMLRKHTPTTIVTLCGLYGHPEAHASTSFTDAEKIRDLTKLL
;
A
#
# COMPACT_ATOMS: atom_id res chain seq x y z
N MET A 1 42.29 -3.29 31.97
CA MET A 1 42.03 -4.70 31.68
C MET A 1 40.53 -4.94 31.53
N TRP A 2 40.08 -5.40 30.37
CA TRP A 2 38.70 -5.80 30.06
C TRP A 2 38.52 -7.30 30.28
N ARG A 3 37.34 -7.74 30.72
CA ARG A 3 37.01 -9.16 30.86
C ARG A 3 36.47 -9.70 29.53
N VAL A 4 36.88 -10.88 29.11
CA VAL A 4 36.29 -11.60 27.97
C VAL A 4 35.56 -12.84 28.48
N VAL A 5 34.32 -13.03 28.05
CA VAL A 5 33.53 -14.23 28.39
C VAL A 5 32.90 -14.83 27.14
N TYR A 6 32.80 -16.16 27.10
CA TYR A 6 31.97 -16.88 26.13
C TYR A 6 30.87 -17.62 26.89
N THR A 7 29.61 -17.29 26.59
CA THR A 7 28.46 -17.81 27.34
C THR A 7 27.84 -19.07 26.74
N GLY A 8 28.38 -19.56 25.61
CA GLY A 8 27.89 -20.75 24.92
C GLY A 8 26.58 -20.51 24.14
N PRO A 9 26.05 -21.56 23.49
CA PRO A 9 24.71 -21.55 22.92
C PRO A 9 23.65 -21.53 24.02
N ARG A 10 22.72 -20.58 23.94
CA ARG A 10 21.62 -20.39 24.91
C ARG A 10 20.31 -20.05 24.22
N PRO A 11 19.16 -20.32 24.85
CA PRO A 11 17.88 -19.84 24.35
C PRO A 11 17.81 -18.32 24.42
N HIS A 12 16.90 -17.71 23.64
CA HIS A 12 16.89 -16.26 23.49
C HIS A 12 16.75 -15.50 24.81
N TYR A 13 15.88 -15.96 25.70
CA TYR A 13 15.54 -15.26 26.94
C TYR A 13 16.71 -15.21 27.93
N GLU A 14 17.61 -16.20 27.93
CA GLU A 14 18.81 -16.15 28.77
C GLU A 14 19.86 -15.17 28.25
N ASN A 15 20.10 -15.17 26.93
CA ASN A 15 21.03 -14.20 26.34
C ASN A 15 20.53 -12.77 26.57
N ILE A 16 19.25 -12.48 26.34
CA ILE A 16 18.68 -11.15 26.58
C ILE A 16 18.67 -10.79 28.07
N ALA A 17 18.43 -11.75 28.97
CA ALA A 17 18.56 -11.50 30.41
C ALA A 17 19.98 -11.08 30.77
N LEU A 18 21.00 -11.78 30.25
CA LEU A 18 22.39 -11.44 30.47
C LEU A 18 22.75 -10.08 29.84
N ASP A 19 22.18 -9.69 28.69
CA ASP A 19 22.38 -8.33 28.13
C ASP A 19 22.00 -7.27 29.17
N ARG A 20 20.80 -7.42 29.75
CA ARG A 20 20.28 -6.46 30.74
C ARG A 20 21.10 -6.50 32.02
N ILE A 21 21.38 -7.70 32.55
CA ILE A 21 22.13 -7.88 33.79
C ILE A 21 23.51 -7.27 33.70
N MET A 22 24.25 -7.55 32.61
CA MET A 22 25.61 -7.03 32.47
C MET A 22 25.61 -5.51 32.26
N LEU A 23 24.64 -4.96 31.53
CA LEU A 23 24.51 -3.51 31.40
C LEU A 23 24.21 -2.85 32.75
N ASP A 24 23.24 -3.38 33.50
CA ASP A 24 22.86 -2.88 34.84
C ASP A 24 24.08 -2.92 35.78
N LEU A 25 24.71 -4.09 35.93
CA LEU A 25 25.86 -4.29 36.82
C LEU A 25 27.06 -3.44 36.41
N ARG A 26 27.27 -3.22 35.10
CA ARG A 26 28.34 -2.33 34.64
C ARG A 26 28.03 -0.88 34.99
N SER A 27 26.77 -0.46 34.84
CA SER A 27 26.33 0.89 35.22
C SER A 27 26.48 1.17 36.71
N GLU A 28 26.32 0.14 37.54
CA GLU A 28 26.55 0.17 38.99
C GLU A 28 28.04 0.03 39.38
N GLY A 29 28.93 -0.23 38.42
CA GLY A 29 30.36 -0.45 38.67
C GLY A 29 30.70 -1.78 39.34
N LYS A 30 29.77 -2.74 39.37
CA LYS A 30 29.94 -4.06 40.02
C LYS A 30 30.71 -5.08 39.18
N ILE A 31 30.73 -4.91 37.87
CA ILE A 31 31.53 -5.72 36.95
C ILE A 31 32.49 -4.84 36.14
N PRO A 32 33.65 -5.38 35.69
CA PRO A 32 34.53 -4.68 34.78
C PRO A 32 33.89 -4.50 33.40
N ASN A 33 34.46 -3.62 32.58
CA ASN A 33 34.16 -3.60 31.14
C ASN A 33 34.35 -5.02 30.57
N THR A 34 33.39 -5.49 29.78
CA THR A 34 33.30 -6.88 29.36
C THR A 34 33.10 -6.97 27.84
N ILE A 35 33.85 -7.85 27.18
CA ILE A 35 33.58 -8.33 25.83
C ILE A 35 32.92 -9.70 25.99
N ARG A 36 31.75 -9.90 25.40
CA ARG A 36 31.04 -11.18 25.46
C ARG A 36 30.83 -11.75 24.07
N PHE A 37 31.12 -13.04 23.91
CA PHE A 37 30.70 -13.83 22.76
C PHE A 37 29.55 -14.76 23.16
N LEU A 38 28.59 -14.95 22.26
CA LEU A 38 27.38 -15.75 22.50
C LEU A 38 26.88 -16.44 21.22
N LYS A 39 26.02 -17.44 21.40
CA LYS A 39 25.23 -18.07 20.32
C LYS A 39 23.81 -18.32 20.78
N PHE A 40 22.90 -18.50 19.83
CA PHE A 40 21.51 -18.84 20.10
C PHE A 40 21.24 -20.31 19.75
N ASP A 41 20.62 -21.04 20.68
CA ASP A 41 20.06 -22.37 20.44
C ASP A 41 18.78 -22.55 21.28
N PRO A 42 17.61 -22.80 20.66
CA PRO A 42 17.35 -22.92 19.22
C PRO A 42 17.52 -21.62 18.44
N GLU A 43 17.34 -21.70 17.11
CA GLU A 43 17.25 -20.51 16.25
C GLU A 43 16.18 -19.56 16.76
N CYS A 44 16.37 -18.26 16.56
CA CYS A 44 15.42 -17.27 17.04
C CYS A 44 15.24 -16.07 16.09
N VAL A 45 14.07 -15.45 16.19
CA VAL A 45 13.80 -14.10 15.71
C VAL A 45 13.80 -13.17 16.91
N LEU A 46 14.59 -12.11 16.85
CA LEU A 46 14.63 -11.07 17.88
C LEU A 46 14.08 -9.77 17.30
N ILE A 47 12.98 -9.28 17.85
CA ILE A 47 12.42 -7.97 17.50
C ILE A 47 13.05 -6.86 18.36
N GLY A 48 13.12 -5.65 17.81
CA GLY A 48 13.63 -4.47 18.51
C GLY A 48 12.70 -4.01 19.63
N PHE A 49 13.27 -3.26 20.57
CA PHE A 49 12.55 -2.85 21.78
C PHE A 49 11.22 -2.12 21.51
N HIS A 50 11.17 -1.21 20.53
CA HIS A 50 9.96 -0.43 20.19
C HIS A 50 9.09 -1.06 19.07
N GLN A 51 9.35 -2.31 18.67
CA GLN A 51 8.60 -2.97 17.59
C GLN A 51 7.42 -3.80 18.13
N ALA A 52 6.33 -3.89 17.38
CA ALA A 52 5.24 -4.83 17.68
C ALA A 52 5.48 -6.16 16.94
N ILE A 53 5.36 -7.29 17.64
CA ILE A 53 5.66 -8.63 17.09
C ILE A 53 4.81 -8.93 15.86
N GLU A 54 3.52 -8.62 15.95
CA GLU A 54 2.51 -8.92 14.93
C GLU A 54 2.79 -8.18 13.60
N GLN A 55 3.64 -7.15 13.63
CA GLN A 55 4.04 -6.38 12.46
C GLN A 55 5.37 -6.84 11.85
N GLU A 56 6.15 -7.64 12.57
CA GLU A 56 7.54 -7.95 12.22
C GLU A 56 7.82 -9.44 12.01
N VAL A 57 7.00 -10.33 12.59
CA VAL A 57 7.27 -11.78 12.63
C VAL A 57 6.12 -12.58 12.01
N ARG A 58 6.46 -13.56 11.18
CA ARG A 58 5.52 -14.57 10.68
C ARG A 58 5.37 -15.68 11.72
N LEU A 59 4.57 -15.43 12.75
CA LEU A 59 4.41 -16.31 13.92
C LEU A 59 4.06 -17.77 13.56
N GLU A 60 3.19 -17.98 12.58
CA GLU A 60 2.82 -19.34 12.13
C GLU A 60 4.02 -20.11 11.56
N TYR A 61 4.89 -19.43 10.79
CA TYR A 61 6.09 -20.04 10.24
C TYR A 61 7.10 -20.36 11.35
N THR A 62 7.38 -19.39 12.22
CA THR A 62 8.37 -19.58 13.30
C THR A 62 7.95 -20.69 14.26
N GLN A 63 6.66 -20.77 14.60
CA GLN A 63 6.13 -21.84 15.44
C GLN A 63 6.28 -23.23 14.79
N ARG A 64 5.98 -23.35 13.50
CA ARG A 64 6.11 -24.62 12.77
C ARG A 64 7.56 -25.09 12.66
N GLU A 65 8.49 -24.17 12.41
CA GLU A 65 9.91 -24.50 12.21
C GLU A 65 10.71 -24.59 13.53
N GLY A 66 10.07 -24.42 14.69
CA GLY A 66 10.74 -24.44 15.99
C GLY A 66 11.68 -23.26 16.24
N ILE A 67 11.43 -22.13 15.57
CA ILE A 67 12.19 -20.88 15.72
C ILE A 67 11.57 -20.08 16.87
N GLN A 68 12.37 -19.77 17.89
CA GLN A 68 11.93 -18.97 19.02
C GLN A 68 11.71 -17.51 18.62
N VAL A 69 10.82 -16.80 19.32
CA VAL A 69 10.57 -15.37 19.09
C VAL A 69 10.81 -14.64 20.40
N GLY A 70 11.74 -13.69 20.37
CA GLY A 70 12.13 -12.90 21.52
C GLY A 70 12.15 -11.40 21.22
N ARG A 71 12.30 -10.61 22.28
CA ARG A 71 12.53 -9.17 22.19
C ARG A 71 13.85 -8.83 22.85
N ARG A 72 14.66 -8.03 22.17
CA ARG A 72 15.95 -7.56 22.71
C ARG A 72 15.80 -6.22 23.43
N ILE A 73 16.76 -5.90 24.29
CA ILE A 73 16.80 -4.62 25.00
C ILE A 73 17.29 -3.46 24.10
N THR A 74 17.79 -3.76 22.91
CA THR A 74 18.25 -2.75 21.94
C THR A 74 17.14 -2.35 20.96
N GLY A 75 17.27 -1.14 20.41
CA GLY A 75 16.39 -0.64 19.34
C GLY A 75 16.62 -1.33 17.98
N GLY A 76 16.08 -0.74 16.91
CA GLY A 76 16.26 -1.20 15.52
C GLY A 76 15.28 -2.27 15.04
N GLY A 77 15.54 -2.84 13.86
CA GLY A 77 14.61 -3.74 13.15
C GLY A 77 14.74 -5.22 13.55
N ALA A 78 13.77 -6.05 13.19
CA ALA A 78 13.78 -7.47 13.55
C ALA A 78 14.95 -8.21 12.89
N ILE A 79 15.58 -9.12 13.64
CA ILE A 79 16.73 -9.93 13.17
C ILE A 79 16.44 -11.42 13.34
N TYR A 80 17.09 -12.24 12.52
CA TYR A 80 17.05 -13.70 12.59
C TYR A 80 18.43 -14.24 12.91
N PHE A 81 18.51 -15.06 13.97
CA PHE A 81 19.71 -15.72 14.45
C PHE A 81 19.56 -17.23 14.25
N ASP A 82 20.42 -17.80 13.41
CA ASP A 82 20.60 -19.24 13.31
C ASP A 82 21.70 -19.73 14.26
N ARG A 83 21.85 -21.07 14.35
CA ARG A 83 22.80 -21.73 15.24
C ARG A 83 24.27 -21.56 14.82
N SER A 84 24.54 -21.19 13.58
CA SER A 84 25.91 -21.01 13.07
C SER A 84 26.48 -19.65 13.48
N GLN A 85 25.62 -18.63 13.56
CA GLN A 85 26.02 -17.25 13.81
C GLN A 85 26.69 -17.07 15.18
N ILE A 86 27.61 -16.10 15.24
CA ILE A 86 28.29 -15.68 16.46
C ILE A 86 27.80 -14.28 16.81
N GLY A 87 27.25 -14.11 18.02
CA GLY A 87 27.03 -12.79 18.59
C GLY A 87 28.27 -12.30 19.32
N TRP A 88 28.53 -10.99 19.24
CA TRP A 88 29.56 -10.31 20.03
C TRP A 88 28.97 -9.06 20.68
N GLU A 89 29.48 -8.74 21.85
CA GLU A 89 29.05 -7.61 22.67
C GLU A 89 30.24 -6.92 23.32
N VAL A 90 30.20 -5.60 23.36
CA VAL A 90 31.12 -4.72 24.08
C VAL A 90 30.29 -3.96 25.10
N ILE A 91 30.53 -4.23 26.38
CA ILE A 91 29.81 -3.66 27.51
C ILE A 91 30.79 -2.84 28.32
N GLY A 92 30.55 -1.54 28.44
CA GLY A 92 31.48 -0.66 29.14
C GLY A 92 30.95 0.73 29.39
N SER A 93 31.84 1.66 29.75
CA SER A 93 31.50 3.07 29.98
C SER A 93 32.06 3.95 28.86
N THR A 94 31.29 4.92 28.38
CA THR A 94 31.74 5.91 27.39
C THR A 94 32.91 6.73 27.90
N ALA A 95 32.95 6.98 29.22
CA ALA A 95 34.06 7.66 29.88
C ALA A 95 35.38 6.88 29.77
N ASP A 96 35.33 5.54 29.87
CA ASP A 96 36.53 4.68 29.79
C ASP A 96 37.14 4.66 28.38
N LEU A 97 36.34 4.94 27.35
CA LEU A 97 36.78 5.01 25.95
C LEU A 97 37.05 6.45 25.47
N GLY A 98 36.83 7.45 26.33
CA GLY A 98 36.96 8.86 25.96
C GLY A 98 36.06 9.27 24.80
N VAL A 99 34.87 8.66 24.68
CA VAL A 99 33.92 8.92 23.59
C VAL A 99 32.79 9.80 24.09
N SER A 100 32.42 10.80 23.28
CA SER A 100 31.40 11.79 23.64
C SER A 100 30.06 11.61 22.92
N SER A 101 29.97 10.72 21.92
CA SER A 101 28.74 10.50 21.14
C SER A 101 28.51 9.04 20.77
N TYR A 102 27.24 8.67 20.55
CA TYR A 102 26.87 7.33 20.09
C TYR A 102 27.46 6.95 18.73
N GLU A 103 27.53 7.92 17.81
CA GLU A 103 28.06 7.73 16.47
C GLU A 103 29.55 7.42 16.48
N GLU A 104 30.32 8.14 17.31
CA GLU A 104 31.75 7.88 17.49
C GLU A 104 31.99 6.51 18.11
N LEU A 105 31.20 6.13 19.13
CA LEU A 105 31.31 4.82 19.78
C LEU A 105 31.03 3.68 18.79
N THR A 106 29.91 3.79 18.07
CA THR A 106 29.50 2.86 17.01
C THR A 106 30.62 2.69 16.00
N LYS A 107 31.18 3.80 15.52
CA LYS A 107 32.25 3.79 14.53
C LYS A 107 33.49 3.05 15.06
N LYS A 108 33.98 3.40 16.26
CA LYS A 108 35.18 2.77 16.85
C LYS A 108 35.00 1.26 17.04
N ILE A 109 33.87 0.83 17.61
CA ILE A 109 33.62 -0.59 17.87
C ILE A 109 33.51 -1.36 16.55
N CYS A 110 32.72 -0.87 15.59
CA CYS A 110 32.58 -1.53 14.29
C CYS A 110 33.89 -1.56 13.50
N GLN A 111 34.72 -0.52 13.59
CA GLN A 111 36.06 -0.52 12.98
C GLN A 111 36.99 -1.56 13.61
N GLY A 112 36.91 -1.75 14.93
CA GLY A 112 37.68 -2.78 15.64
C GLY A 112 37.27 -4.19 15.22
N VAL A 113 35.95 -4.47 15.15
CA VAL A 113 35.46 -5.77 14.68
C VAL A 113 35.82 -6.00 13.20
N ALA A 114 35.66 -4.98 12.34
CA ALA A 114 36.05 -5.06 10.93
C ALA A 114 37.57 -5.33 10.77
N ARG A 115 38.40 -4.70 11.60
CA ARG A 115 39.85 -4.95 11.66
C ARG A 115 40.16 -6.40 12.04
N GLY A 116 39.42 -6.96 12.98
CA GLY A 116 39.53 -8.37 13.34
C GLY A 116 39.21 -9.29 12.17
N LEU A 117 38.08 -9.06 11.48
CA LEU A 117 37.72 -9.82 10.29
C LEU A 117 38.76 -9.71 9.17
N ARG A 118 39.43 -8.55 9.02
CA ARG A 118 40.58 -8.39 8.08
C ARG A 118 41.74 -9.30 8.41
N LYS A 119 42.07 -9.48 9.69
CA LYS A 119 43.11 -10.43 10.13
C LYS A 119 42.72 -11.88 9.84
N LEU A 120 41.43 -12.20 9.86
CA LEU A 120 40.88 -13.50 9.46
C LEU A 120 40.90 -13.72 7.93
N GLY A 121 41.30 -12.71 7.14
CA GLY A 121 41.35 -12.77 5.68
C GLY A 121 40.09 -12.26 4.96
N ILE A 122 39.19 -11.58 5.69
CA ILE A 122 37.96 -11.00 5.14
C ILE A 122 38.14 -9.47 5.07
N PRO A 123 38.13 -8.82 3.89
CA PRO A 123 38.33 -7.37 3.75
C PRO A 123 37.09 -6.59 4.20
N ALA A 124 36.78 -6.70 5.49
CA ALA A 124 35.62 -6.09 6.11
C ALA A 124 35.88 -4.61 6.39
N GLU A 125 34.85 -3.80 6.20
CA GLU A 125 34.85 -2.36 6.46
C GLU A 125 33.62 -1.95 7.24
N PHE A 126 33.75 -0.90 8.05
CA PHE A 126 32.59 -0.28 8.67
C PHE A 126 31.77 0.45 7.61
N ARG A 127 30.51 0.06 7.46
CA ARG A 127 29.52 0.74 6.66
C ARG A 127 28.64 1.58 7.58
N PRO A 128 28.77 2.92 7.58
CA PRO A 128 27.79 3.78 8.21
C PRO A 128 26.38 3.38 7.73
N ARG A 129 25.44 3.17 8.63
CA ARG A 129 25.34 3.73 9.98
C ARG A 129 25.75 2.78 11.12
N ASN A 130 25.55 1.49 10.97
CA ASN A 130 25.65 0.48 12.03
C ASN A 130 25.86 -0.94 11.45
N ASP A 131 26.57 -1.04 10.32
CA ASP A 131 26.81 -2.33 9.68
C ASP A 131 28.31 -2.52 9.41
N ILE A 132 28.72 -3.78 9.28
CA ILE A 132 30.03 -4.16 8.75
C ILE A 132 29.78 -4.89 7.44
N GLU A 133 30.54 -4.54 6.41
CA GLU A 133 30.36 -5.05 5.07
C GLU A 133 31.66 -5.56 4.45
N VAL A 134 31.52 -6.37 3.42
CA VAL A 134 32.58 -6.87 2.55
C VAL A 134 32.15 -6.55 1.12
N GLU A 135 32.89 -5.70 0.42
CA GLU A 135 32.57 -5.32 -0.98
C GLU A 135 31.11 -4.83 -1.15
N GLY A 136 30.62 -4.01 -0.21
CA GLY A 136 29.25 -3.49 -0.23
C GLY A 136 28.15 -4.44 0.28
N ARG A 137 28.52 -5.66 0.68
CA ARG A 137 27.60 -6.72 1.16
C ARG A 137 27.73 -6.89 2.67
N LYS A 138 26.60 -6.86 3.38
CA LYS A 138 26.57 -6.91 4.85
C LYS A 138 27.00 -8.27 5.39
N ILE A 139 27.98 -8.29 6.29
CA ILE A 139 28.44 -9.50 7.02
C ILE A 139 28.13 -9.44 8.52
N SER A 140 27.84 -8.24 9.05
CA SER A 140 27.41 -8.06 10.43
C SER A 140 26.44 -6.90 10.56
N GLY A 141 25.31 -7.14 11.22
CA GLY A 141 24.42 -6.08 11.70
C GLY A 141 24.73 -5.75 13.16
N THR A 142 24.77 -4.46 13.51
CA THR A 142 25.11 -3.99 14.86
C THR A 142 24.05 -3.05 15.44
N GLY A 143 24.08 -2.87 16.75
CA GLY A 143 23.21 -1.94 17.48
C GLY A 143 23.61 -1.85 18.94
N GLY A 144 23.13 -0.83 19.63
CA GLY A 144 23.46 -0.65 21.05
C GLY A 144 22.34 -0.02 21.86
N VAL A 145 22.54 -0.05 23.18
CA VAL A 145 21.70 0.56 24.20
C VAL A 145 22.58 1.23 25.26
N PHE A 146 22.07 2.27 25.90
CA PHE A 146 22.80 3.11 26.86
C PHE A 146 22.02 3.25 28.15
N GLU A 147 22.74 3.25 29.26
CA GLU A 147 22.23 3.48 30.59
C GLU A 147 23.20 4.40 31.36
N GLY A 148 22.83 5.69 31.45
CA GLY A 148 23.75 6.72 31.90
C GLY A 148 25.00 6.81 31.00
N ASN A 149 26.17 6.63 31.60
CA ASN A 149 27.46 6.54 30.89
C ASN A 149 27.82 5.12 30.45
N SER A 150 27.06 4.11 30.85
CA SER A 150 27.29 2.72 30.43
C SER A 150 26.58 2.41 29.13
N PHE A 151 27.13 1.45 28.40
CA PHE A 151 26.58 1.00 27.13
C PHE A 151 26.75 -0.50 26.98
N LEU A 152 25.85 -1.09 26.20
CA LEU A 152 26.01 -2.40 25.58
C LEU A 152 25.90 -2.19 24.08
N TYR A 153 26.98 -2.48 23.36
CA TYR A 153 27.02 -2.45 21.91
C TYR A 153 27.25 -3.85 21.38
N GLN A 154 26.42 -4.30 20.46
CA GLN A 154 26.40 -5.68 20.01
C GLN A 154 26.36 -5.80 18.50
N GLY A 155 26.79 -6.95 18.00
CA GLY A 155 26.67 -7.30 16.60
C GLY A 155 26.66 -8.80 16.37
N THR A 156 26.54 -9.15 15.11
CA THR A 156 26.28 -10.52 14.64
C THR A 156 27.28 -10.86 13.55
N ILE A 157 27.99 -11.97 13.63
CA ILE A 157 28.79 -12.44 12.50
C ILE A 157 27.99 -13.50 11.75
N LEU A 158 27.68 -13.22 10.50
CA LEU A 158 27.04 -14.18 9.61
C LEU A 158 28.05 -15.28 9.25
N MET A 159 27.85 -16.49 9.78
CA MET A 159 28.81 -17.59 9.64
C MET A 159 28.47 -18.53 8.46
N ASP A 160 27.30 -19.17 8.49
CA ASP A 160 26.74 -20.01 7.42
C ASP A 160 25.24 -19.71 7.24
N PHE A 161 24.96 -18.47 6.84
CA PHE A 161 23.65 -17.83 6.98
C PHE A 161 22.62 -18.25 5.92
N SER A 162 21.39 -18.55 6.35
CA SER A 162 20.26 -18.80 5.44
C SER A 162 19.39 -17.57 5.26
N VAL A 163 19.56 -16.89 4.13
CA VAL A 163 18.72 -15.75 3.73
C VAL A 163 17.26 -16.18 3.58
N GLU A 164 17.01 -17.34 2.97
CA GLU A 164 15.65 -17.86 2.80
C GLU A 164 14.92 -18.04 4.14
N ARG A 165 15.56 -18.66 5.15
CA ARG A 165 14.95 -18.85 6.47
C ARG A 165 14.67 -17.52 7.17
N MET A 166 15.61 -16.56 7.09
CA MET A 166 15.37 -15.19 7.60
C MET A 166 14.13 -14.58 6.95
N LEU A 167 14.08 -14.59 5.61
CA LEU A 167 13.01 -13.95 4.86
C LEU A 167 11.64 -14.57 5.17
N LYS A 168 11.58 -15.89 5.33
CA LYS A 168 10.34 -16.60 5.71
C LYS A 168 9.92 -16.41 7.16
N SER A 169 10.85 -16.04 8.05
CA SER A 169 10.57 -15.81 9.48
C SER A 169 10.05 -14.40 9.74
N LEU A 170 10.44 -13.42 8.92
CA LEU A 170 10.09 -12.01 9.09
C LEU A 170 8.87 -11.62 8.23
N GLN A 171 8.11 -10.64 8.70
CA GLN A 171 6.94 -10.08 8.00
C GLN A 171 7.39 -9.12 6.88
N ILE A 172 8.11 -9.66 5.90
CA ILE A 172 8.58 -8.92 4.73
C ILE A 172 7.62 -9.04 3.55
N PRO A 173 7.68 -8.10 2.58
CA PRO A 173 7.01 -8.21 1.28
C PRO A 173 7.17 -9.58 0.61
N VAL A 174 6.06 -10.15 0.13
CA VAL A 174 6.03 -11.52 -0.42
C VAL A 174 6.90 -11.66 -1.68
N GLU A 175 7.01 -10.64 -2.54
CA GLU A 175 8.02 -10.51 -3.62
C GLU A 175 9.47 -10.83 -3.23
N LYS A 176 9.88 -10.56 -1.98
CA LYS A 176 11.22 -10.95 -1.51
C LYS A 176 11.36 -12.46 -1.30
N LEU A 177 10.25 -13.21 -1.26
CA LEU A 177 10.22 -14.67 -1.13
C LEU A 177 10.26 -15.41 -2.47
N THR A 178 10.19 -14.73 -3.63
CA THR A 178 10.47 -15.41 -4.91
C THR A 178 11.93 -15.83 -4.99
N SER A 179 12.25 -16.78 -5.87
CA SER A 179 13.64 -17.13 -6.15
C SER A 179 14.49 -15.92 -6.58
N LYS A 180 13.90 -14.97 -7.33
CA LYS A 180 14.57 -13.72 -7.69
C LYS A 180 14.75 -12.79 -6.49
N GLY A 181 13.72 -12.66 -5.65
CA GLY A 181 13.75 -11.85 -4.43
C GLY A 181 14.76 -12.36 -3.39
N ILE A 182 14.81 -13.67 -3.19
CA ILE A 182 15.79 -14.35 -2.33
C ILE A 182 17.19 -14.10 -2.87
N LYS A 183 17.43 -14.31 -4.17
CA LYS A 183 18.73 -14.06 -4.79
C LYS A 183 19.17 -12.59 -4.65
N SER A 184 18.26 -11.65 -4.87
CA SER A 184 18.53 -10.22 -4.67
C SER A 184 18.81 -9.86 -3.20
N ALA A 185 18.23 -10.56 -2.24
CA ALA A 185 18.58 -10.42 -0.83
C ALA A 185 19.94 -11.06 -0.50
N GLU A 186 20.23 -12.23 -1.07
CA GLU A 186 21.54 -12.90 -0.95
C GLU A 186 22.69 -12.10 -1.54
N ASP A 187 22.46 -11.35 -2.62
CA ASP A 187 23.46 -10.48 -3.25
C ASP A 187 23.82 -9.28 -2.36
N ARG A 188 23.01 -8.96 -1.35
CA ARG A 188 23.23 -7.84 -0.41
C ARG A 188 23.92 -8.26 0.89
N VAL A 189 24.11 -9.56 1.12
CA VAL A 189 24.74 -10.11 2.33
C VAL A 189 25.92 -10.99 1.97
N GLU A 190 26.87 -11.09 2.89
CA GLU A 190 28.02 -11.97 2.83
C GLU A 190 28.12 -12.73 4.16
N TRP A 191 28.74 -13.89 4.15
CA TRP A 191 29.01 -14.67 5.36
C TRP A 191 30.36 -15.35 5.29
N VAL A 192 30.91 -15.65 6.45
CA VAL A 192 32.29 -16.11 6.61
C VAL A 192 32.59 -17.34 5.75
N LYS A 193 31.72 -18.36 5.75
CA LYS A 193 31.94 -19.59 4.97
C LYS A 193 31.95 -19.36 3.46
N ARG A 194 31.07 -18.48 2.95
CA ARG A 194 30.99 -18.15 1.51
C ARG A 194 32.24 -17.38 1.09
N TYR A 195 32.70 -16.42 1.90
CA TYR A 195 33.87 -15.63 1.58
C TYR A 195 35.20 -16.42 1.69
N LEU A 196 35.41 -17.15 2.79
CA LEU A 196 36.66 -17.90 3.03
C LEU A 196 36.72 -19.27 2.33
N GLY A 197 35.58 -19.77 1.83
CA GLY A 197 35.46 -21.13 1.30
C GLY A 197 35.51 -22.24 2.36
N ARG A 198 35.61 -21.87 3.65
CA ARG A 198 35.59 -22.78 4.81
C ARG A 198 34.88 -22.10 5.98
N LEU A 199 34.35 -22.90 6.89
CA LEU A 199 33.81 -22.41 8.16
C LEU A 199 34.92 -22.48 9.23
N PRO A 200 35.47 -21.34 9.71
CA PRO A 200 36.47 -21.33 10.79
C PRO A 200 35.85 -21.78 12.12
N GLU A 201 36.70 -22.21 13.05
CA GLU A 201 36.26 -22.49 14.42
C GLU A 201 35.89 -21.19 15.14
N ASP A 202 34.91 -21.25 16.05
CA ASP A 202 34.45 -20.09 16.82
C ASP A 202 35.61 -19.34 17.49
N LYS A 203 36.60 -20.07 18.04
CA LYS A 203 37.79 -19.49 18.67
C LYS A 203 38.62 -18.64 17.70
N GLU A 204 38.80 -19.08 16.46
CA GLU A 204 39.55 -18.34 15.44
C GLU A 204 38.89 -16.97 15.17
N VAL A 205 37.55 -16.95 15.16
CA VAL A 205 36.76 -15.72 15.01
C VAL A 205 36.87 -14.84 16.25
N PHE A 206 36.79 -15.42 17.46
CA PHE A 206 36.91 -14.69 18.72
C PHE A 206 38.27 -13.99 18.83
N ASP A 207 39.35 -14.73 18.60
CA ASP A 207 40.73 -14.22 18.69
C ASP A 207 40.92 -13.06 17.70
N ALA A 208 40.45 -13.21 16.45
CA ALA A 208 40.51 -12.17 15.44
C ALA A 208 39.76 -10.89 15.88
N ILE A 209 38.52 -11.02 16.38
CA ILE A 209 37.72 -9.88 16.86
C ILE A 209 38.39 -9.20 18.06
N LEU A 210 38.91 -9.97 19.01
CA LEU A 210 39.60 -9.45 20.20
C LEU A 210 40.86 -8.66 19.83
N GLU A 211 41.68 -9.17 18.91
CA GLU A 211 42.83 -8.42 18.39
C GLU A 211 42.41 -7.11 17.72
N GLY A 212 41.37 -7.15 16.88
CA GLY A 212 40.85 -5.97 16.21
C GLY A 212 40.32 -4.91 17.18
N LEU A 213 39.56 -5.31 18.20
CA LEU A 213 39.06 -4.43 19.25
C LEU A 213 40.19 -3.89 20.14
N SER A 214 41.17 -4.72 20.49
CA SER A 214 42.33 -4.31 21.30
C SER A 214 43.15 -3.22 20.61
N GLU A 215 43.44 -3.39 19.32
CA GLU A 215 44.17 -2.39 18.53
C GLU A 215 43.37 -1.09 18.36
N GLU A 216 42.07 -1.18 18.03
CA GLU A 216 41.25 0.00 17.71
C GLU A 216 40.85 0.80 18.97
N LEU A 217 40.55 0.11 20.07
CA LEU A 217 40.11 0.74 21.32
C LEU A 217 41.28 1.00 22.28
N GLY A 218 42.48 0.50 21.99
CA GLY A 218 43.64 0.61 22.88
C GLY A 218 43.43 -0.12 24.21
N ILE A 219 42.77 -1.28 24.18
CA ILE A 219 42.39 -2.03 25.38
C ILE A 219 43.20 -3.31 25.54
N GLU A 220 43.55 -3.62 26.78
CA GLU A 220 44.02 -4.95 27.19
C GLU A 220 42.84 -5.77 27.70
N TYR A 221 42.86 -7.08 27.45
CA TYR A 221 41.78 -7.99 27.83
C TYR A 221 42.30 -9.30 28.44
N GLN A 222 41.46 -9.93 29.26
CA GLN A 222 41.71 -11.24 29.86
C GLN A 222 40.46 -12.10 29.83
N TRP A 223 40.59 -13.38 29.50
CA TRP A 223 39.49 -14.34 29.58
C TRP A 223 39.08 -14.59 31.04
N GLY A 224 37.78 -14.74 31.26
CA GLY A 224 37.19 -15.05 32.56
C GLY A 224 35.82 -15.71 32.40
N GLU A 225 35.09 -15.78 33.51
CA GLU A 225 33.76 -16.40 33.57
C GLU A 225 32.70 -15.39 34.03
N LEU A 226 31.44 -15.81 33.97
CA LEU A 226 30.34 -15.10 34.61
C LEU A 226 30.57 -15.06 36.13
N THR A 227 30.30 -13.93 36.75
CA THR A 227 30.35 -13.79 38.21
C THR A 227 29.18 -14.52 38.85
N GLN A 228 29.30 -14.83 40.14
CA GLN A 228 28.20 -15.45 40.88
C GLN A 228 26.96 -14.54 40.94
N GLU A 229 27.13 -13.22 40.99
CA GLU A 229 26.01 -12.26 40.94
C GLU A 229 25.29 -12.32 39.59
N GLU A 230 26.03 -12.37 38.48
CA GLU A 230 25.46 -12.54 37.13
C GLU A 230 24.66 -13.85 37.00
N LEU A 231 25.20 -14.96 37.52
CA LEU A 231 24.53 -16.27 37.49
C LEU A 231 23.26 -16.29 38.35
N ASN A 232 23.31 -15.71 39.54
CA ASN A 232 22.15 -15.63 40.44
C ASN A 232 21.02 -14.78 39.82
N LEU A 233 21.37 -13.61 39.25
CA LEU A 233 20.41 -12.73 38.59
C LEU A 233 19.84 -13.35 37.31
N LEU A 234 20.63 -14.16 36.59
CA LEU A 234 20.14 -14.89 35.41
C LEU A 234 19.04 -15.88 35.82
N GLU A 235 19.26 -16.65 36.88
CA GLU A 235 18.26 -17.61 37.38
C GLU A 235 16.98 -16.91 37.83
N GLU A 236 17.09 -15.71 38.43
CA GLU A 236 15.95 -14.89 38.84
C GLU A 236 15.18 -14.27 37.66
N LYS A 237 15.90 -13.75 36.66
CA LYS A 237 15.29 -12.91 35.60
C LYS A 237 14.92 -13.67 34.33
N ARG A 238 15.47 -14.87 34.06
CA ARG A 238 15.29 -15.55 32.76
C ARG A 238 13.81 -15.76 32.40
N ASP A 239 12.96 -16.06 33.37
CA ASP A 239 11.54 -16.35 33.15
C ASP A 239 10.76 -15.09 32.74
N TYR A 240 11.17 -13.91 33.24
CA TYR A 240 10.61 -12.63 32.80
C TYR A 240 10.90 -12.38 31.32
N PHE A 241 12.15 -12.61 30.88
CA PHE A 241 12.54 -12.43 29.47
C PHE A 241 11.94 -13.49 28.53
N ALA A 242 11.47 -14.61 29.07
CA ALA A 242 10.70 -15.63 28.36
C ALA A 242 9.18 -15.35 28.34
N SER A 243 8.71 -14.44 29.19
CA SER A 243 7.27 -14.20 29.40
C SER A 243 6.64 -13.41 28.26
N GLU A 244 5.32 -13.58 28.10
CA GLU A 244 4.54 -12.73 27.20
C GLU A 244 4.57 -11.26 27.61
N GLU A 245 4.74 -10.97 28.91
CA GLU A 245 4.85 -9.60 29.41
C GLU A 245 6.01 -8.88 28.75
N TRP A 246 7.20 -9.48 28.68
CA TRP A 246 8.36 -8.88 28.01
C TRP A 246 8.24 -8.93 26.49
N ILE A 247 7.90 -10.11 25.95
CA ILE A 247 7.91 -10.37 24.50
C ILE A 247 6.86 -9.48 23.80
N TYR A 248 5.65 -9.36 24.35
CA TYR A 248 4.54 -8.60 23.78
C TYR A 248 4.27 -7.25 24.48
N HIS A 249 5.25 -6.68 25.20
CA HIS A 249 5.02 -5.40 25.89
C HIS A 249 4.65 -4.25 24.95
N VAL A 250 5.23 -4.21 23.74
CA VAL A 250 4.78 -3.32 22.67
C VAL A 250 3.74 -4.05 21.84
N LYS A 251 2.52 -3.54 21.86
CA LYS A 251 1.39 -4.08 21.11
C LYS A 251 1.14 -3.26 19.87
N LYS A 252 0.66 -3.92 18.82
CA LYS A 252 0.01 -3.21 17.71
C LYS A 252 -1.22 -2.49 18.24
N ALA A 253 -1.43 -1.25 17.83
CA ALA A 253 -2.64 -0.52 18.17
C ALA A 253 -3.89 -1.30 17.69
N PRO A 254 -4.99 -1.32 18.45
CA PRO A 254 -6.20 -2.02 18.04
C PRO A 254 -6.70 -1.48 16.70
N GLU A 255 -6.98 -2.38 15.76
CA GLU A 255 -7.67 -2.00 14.52
C GLU A 255 -9.11 -1.63 14.88
N SER A 256 -9.35 -0.32 15.00
CA SER A 256 -10.67 0.22 15.25
C SER A 256 -10.92 1.40 14.31
N MET A 257 -12.20 1.64 13.99
CA MET A 257 -12.62 2.78 13.17
C MET A 257 -12.33 4.14 13.83
N GLU A 258 -11.89 4.17 15.09
CA GLU A 258 -11.57 5.40 15.82
C GLU A 258 -10.08 5.76 15.82
N MET A 259 -9.21 4.84 15.37
CA MET A 259 -7.76 5.05 15.32
C MET A 259 -7.34 5.49 13.93
N LEU A 260 -6.60 6.59 13.83
CA LEU A 260 -5.95 7.03 12.60
C LEU A 260 -4.56 6.42 12.51
N TYR A 261 -4.20 5.85 11.36
CA TYR A 261 -2.92 5.16 11.17
C TYR A 261 -1.99 5.90 10.20
N GLY A 262 -0.69 5.89 10.49
CA GLY A 262 0.35 6.49 9.65
C GLY A 262 1.67 5.71 9.71
N ILE A 263 2.38 5.65 8.58
CA ILE A 263 3.76 5.18 8.51
C ILE A 263 4.62 6.34 8.02
N TYR A 264 5.68 6.63 8.76
CA TYR A 264 6.69 7.61 8.37
C TYR A 264 8.07 6.96 8.43
N ARG A 265 8.80 6.96 7.32
CA ARG A 265 10.21 6.52 7.28
C ARG A 265 11.15 7.68 7.08
N CYS A 266 12.25 7.62 7.80
CA CYS A 266 13.37 8.55 7.77
C CYS A 266 14.68 7.75 7.82
N PRO A 267 15.85 8.40 7.64
CA PRO A 267 17.15 7.74 7.81
C PRO A 267 17.37 7.10 9.19
N GLY A 268 16.63 7.57 10.21
CA GLY A 268 16.62 7.09 11.58
C GLY A 268 15.91 5.75 11.79
N GLY A 269 14.93 5.45 10.94
CA GLY A 269 14.06 4.28 11.02
C GLY A 269 12.65 4.56 10.48
N THR A 270 11.77 3.61 10.67
CA THR A 270 10.34 3.57 10.36
C THR A 270 9.53 3.77 11.63
N PHE A 271 8.73 4.83 11.65
CA PHE A 271 7.66 5.08 12.60
C PHE A 271 6.35 4.48 12.09
N ARG A 272 5.63 3.81 12.98
CA ARG A 272 4.25 3.37 12.81
C ARG A 272 3.43 4.01 13.91
N VAL A 273 2.60 4.98 13.55
CA VAL A 273 1.86 5.80 14.50
C VAL A 273 0.37 5.52 14.37
N SER A 274 -0.26 5.30 15.51
CA SER A 274 -1.71 5.17 15.62
C SER A 274 -2.23 6.22 16.60
N ALA A 275 -3.18 7.05 16.16
CA ALA A 275 -3.68 8.17 16.95
C ALA A 275 -5.19 8.06 17.16
N LYS A 276 -5.64 8.08 18.42
CA LYS A 276 -7.05 8.19 18.78
C LYS A 276 -7.45 9.65 18.87
N VAL A 277 -8.45 10.05 18.09
CA VAL A 277 -8.88 11.45 18.03
C VAL A 277 -10.34 11.61 18.43
N ASP A 278 -10.58 12.54 19.35
CA ASP A 278 -11.91 13.12 19.58
C ASP A 278 -12.17 14.16 18.49
N THR A 279 -12.94 13.77 17.47
CA THR A 279 -13.26 14.62 16.32
C THR A 279 -14.27 15.72 16.65
N GLN A 280 -14.98 15.65 17.78
CA GLN A 280 -15.90 16.71 18.20
C GLN A 280 -15.15 17.83 18.91
N ARG A 281 -14.19 17.47 19.76
CA ARG A 281 -13.38 18.42 20.53
C ARG A 281 -12.06 18.79 19.85
N MET A 282 -11.70 18.10 18.77
CA MET A 282 -10.43 18.23 18.06
C MET A 282 -9.22 18.01 18.99
N VAL A 283 -9.28 16.91 19.77
CA VAL A 283 -8.29 16.54 20.78
C VAL A 283 -7.69 15.17 20.46
N LEU A 284 -6.37 15.08 20.48
CA LEU A 284 -5.62 13.83 20.51
C LEU A 284 -5.84 13.17 21.87
N GLN A 285 -6.60 12.08 21.91
CA GLN A 285 -6.87 11.34 23.15
C GLN A 285 -5.70 10.45 23.53
N GLU A 286 -5.07 9.82 22.54
CA GLU A 286 -3.99 8.85 22.71
C GLU A 286 -3.19 8.74 21.42
N VAL A 287 -1.88 8.51 21.53
CA VAL A 287 -1.01 8.17 20.41
C VAL A 287 -0.15 6.98 20.81
N ILE A 288 0.02 6.04 19.88
CA ILE A 288 0.87 4.85 20.01
C ILE A 288 1.90 4.91 18.88
N ILE A 289 3.17 4.87 19.23
CA ILE A 289 4.32 5.03 18.34
C ILE A 289 5.19 3.78 18.45
N ASN A 290 5.20 2.98 17.38
CA ASN A 290 6.05 1.79 17.28
C ASN A 290 7.05 1.97 16.13
N GLY A 291 8.15 1.23 16.14
CA GLY A 291 9.13 1.33 15.06
C GLY A 291 10.47 0.66 15.34
N ASP A 292 11.31 0.64 14.31
CA ASP A 292 12.71 0.20 14.37
C ASP A 292 13.65 1.37 14.72
N LEU A 293 13.33 2.06 15.81
CA LEU A 293 14.02 3.27 16.25
C LEU A 293 15.18 2.95 17.20
N PHE A 294 16.18 3.82 17.25
CA PHE A 294 17.24 3.81 18.25
C PHE A 294 17.22 5.13 19.01
N VAL A 295 16.74 5.11 20.26
CA VAL A 295 16.56 6.30 21.09
C VAL A 295 17.08 6.12 22.51
N LYS A 296 17.56 7.21 23.10
CA LYS A 296 17.98 7.33 24.50
C LYS A 296 17.27 8.55 25.11
N PRO A 297 16.68 8.45 26.31
CA PRO A 297 16.50 7.21 27.08
C PRO A 297 15.53 6.26 26.37
N GLN A 298 15.58 4.97 26.70
CA GLN A 298 14.72 3.95 26.08
C GLN A 298 13.21 4.22 26.25
N ARG A 299 12.85 4.87 27.36
CA ARG A 299 11.48 5.31 27.69
C ARG A 299 10.99 6.56 26.94
N LEU A 300 11.83 7.19 26.13
CA LEU A 300 11.53 8.45 25.42
C LEU A 300 10.20 8.40 24.66
N ILE A 301 9.95 7.29 23.95
CA ILE A 301 8.72 7.09 23.17
C ILE A 301 7.49 7.07 24.10
N TYR A 302 7.52 6.28 25.16
CA TYR A 302 6.42 6.18 26.12
C TYR A 302 6.18 7.51 26.85
N ASP A 303 7.25 8.23 27.20
CA ASP A 303 7.14 9.55 27.82
C ASP A 303 6.52 10.57 26.87
N LEU A 304 6.84 10.50 25.57
CA LEU A 304 6.24 11.36 24.53
C LEU A 304 4.75 11.04 24.36
N GLU A 305 4.38 9.77 24.24
CA GLU A 305 2.98 9.32 24.16
C GLU A 305 2.16 9.83 25.35
N ALA A 306 2.68 9.67 26.57
CA ALA A 306 2.05 10.15 27.79
C ALA A 306 1.93 11.68 27.82
N TYR A 307 2.96 12.41 27.36
CA TYR A 307 2.97 13.87 27.33
C TYR A 307 1.95 14.46 26.32
N LEU A 308 1.69 13.75 25.23
CA LEU A 308 0.76 14.18 24.19
C LEU A 308 -0.71 13.82 24.49
N LYS A 309 -0.98 13.02 25.51
CA LYS A 309 -2.33 12.62 25.89
C LYS A 309 -3.23 13.83 26.15
N HIS A 310 -4.45 13.80 25.60
CA HIS A 310 -5.45 14.88 25.72
C HIS A 310 -5.01 16.26 25.20
N THR A 311 -4.11 16.28 24.21
CA THR A 311 -3.63 17.51 23.58
C THR A 311 -4.57 17.98 22.48
N PRO A 312 -4.98 19.27 22.41
CA PRO A 312 -5.66 19.81 21.24
C PRO A 312 -4.82 19.63 19.97
N ILE A 313 -5.39 19.16 18.86
CA ILE A 313 -4.62 18.78 17.65
C ILE A 313 -3.71 19.91 17.16
N ARG A 314 -4.21 21.15 17.18
CA ARG A 314 -3.47 22.37 16.79
C ARG A 314 -2.19 22.63 17.62
N ASP A 315 -2.14 22.10 18.83
CA ASP A 315 -1.05 22.31 19.79
C ASP A 315 -0.07 21.12 19.83
N VAL A 316 -0.35 20.02 19.09
CA VAL A 316 0.46 18.79 19.10
C VAL A 316 1.89 19.06 18.67
N GLU A 317 2.11 19.71 17.52
CA GLU A 317 3.46 20.02 17.04
C GLU A 317 4.24 20.83 18.07
N LYS A 318 3.65 21.92 18.58
CA LYS A 318 4.26 22.76 19.59
C LYS A 318 4.67 21.95 20.83
N ARG A 319 3.79 21.07 21.31
CA ARG A 319 4.07 20.24 22.48
C ARG A 319 5.14 19.19 22.24
N ILE A 320 5.25 18.63 21.04
CA ILE A 320 6.37 17.74 20.68
C ILE A 320 7.69 18.52 20.78
N ARG A 321 7.75 19.73 20.22
CA ARG A 321 8.97 20.56 20.28
C ARG A 321 9.32 20.93 21.73
N GLU A 322 8.34 21.38 22.52
CA GLU A 322 8.51 21.66 23.96
C GLU A 322 8.97 20.41 24.74
N PHE A 323 8.50 19.22 24.37
CA PHE A 323 8.89 17.97 25.03
C PHE A 323 10.39 17.71 24.88
N PHE A 324 10.94 17.91 23.68
CA PHE A 324 12.34 17.70 23.35
C PHE A 324 13.26 18.84 23.80
N GLU A 325 12.78 20.08 23.85
CA GLU A 325 13.56 21.21 24.38
C GLU A 325 13.88 21.05 25.88
N ASN A 326 12.96 20.44 26.63
CA ASN A 326 13.06 20.31 28.09
C ASN A 326 13.68 18.97 28.55
N ARG A 327 14.24 18.17 27.64
CA ARG A 327 14.76 16.82 27.94
C ARG A 327 16.04 16.54 27.18
N GLU A 328 16.99 15.91 27.85
CA GLU A 328 18.13 15.31 27.18
C GLU A 328 17.67 14.04 26.45
N TRP A 329 18.02 13.96 25.17
CA TRP A 329 17.77 12.77 24.37
C TRP A 329 18.86 12.62 23.31
N GLU A 330 19.08 11.39 22.88
CA GLU A 330 19.90 11.07 21.72
C GLU A 330 19.12 10.11 20.83
N GLY A 331 19.18 10.31 19.53
CA GLY A 331 18.66 9.37 18.55
C GLY A 331 19.66 9.22 17.42
N LEU A 332 19.86 8.00 16.96
CA LEU A 332 20.77 7.77 15.85
C LEU A 332 20.02 8.23 14.57
N ASN A 333 20.60 9.12 13.75
CA ASN A 333 19.97 9.72 12.55
C ASN A 333 18.48 10.13 12.70
N LEU A 334 18.07 10.57 13.89
CA LEU A 334 16.72 11.04 14.17
C LEU A 334 16.77 12.52 14.50
N THR A 335 15.79 13.26 14.01
CA THR A 335 15.59 14.68 14.32
C THR A 335 14.26 14.88 15.04
N VAL A 336 14.09 16.02 15.72
CA VAL A 336 12.79 16.37 16.32
C VAL A 336 11.69 16.47 15.26
N ASP A 337 12.02 16.94 14.05
CA ASP A 337 11.08 17.03 12.94
C ASP A 337 10.58 15.66 12.48
N ASP A 338 11.37 14.59 12.61
CA ASP A 338 10.92 13.22 12.32
C ASP A 338 9.80 12.77 13.28
N PHE A 339 9.90 13.11 14.58
CA PHE A 339 8.83 12.81 15.55
C PHE A 339 7.59 13.67 15.30
N VAL A 340 7.77 14.95 14.98
CA VAL A 340 6.67 15.85 14.61
C VAL A 340 5.94 15.29 13.41
N GLU A 341 6.65 15.00 12.33
CA GLU A 341 6.05 14.49 11.09
C GLU A 341 5.36 13.14 11.33
N ALA A 342 6.00 12.20 12.04
CA ALA A 342 5.41 10.90 12.35
C ALA A 342 4.07 11.01 13.08
N VAL A 343 3.94 11.92 14.04
CA VAL A 343 2.71 12.12 14.83
C VAL A 343 1.67 12.95 14.07
N ILE A 344 2.09 14.00 13.35
CA ILE A 344 1.19 14.88 12.60
C ILE A 344 0.62 14.16 11.37
N PHE A 345 1.38 13.26 10.74
CA PHE A 345 0.97 12.56 9.53
C PHE A 345 -0.41 11.88 9.64
N PRO A 346 -0.71 11.02 10.64
CA PRO A 346 -2.05 10.47 10.82
C PRO A 346 -3.09 11.54 11.21
N LEU A 347 -2.70 12.60 11.91
CA LEU A 347 -3.62 13.66 12.35
C LEU A 347 -4.11 14.57 11.21
N ARG A 348 -3.31 14.75 10.15
CA ARG A 348 -3.74 15.48 8.93
C ARG A 348 -4.99 14.87 8.31
N LYS A 349 -5.23 13.56 8.52
CA LYS A 349 -6.42 12.87 8.00
C LYS A 349 -7.72 13.43 8.59
N VAL A 350 -7.67 14.08 9.76
CA VAL A 350 -8.84 14.70 10.39
C VAL A 350 -9.43 15.82 9.53
N GLU A 351 -8.61 16.52 8.74
CA GLU A 351 -9.08 17.50 7.73
C GLU A 351 -10.04 16.88 6.71
N GLY A 352 -10.03 15.55 6.54
CA GLY A 352 -11.01 14.84 5.69
C GLY A 352 -12.46 15.04 6.15
N LEU A 353 -12.70 15.34 7.43
CA LEU A 353 -14.03 15.66 7.94
C LEU A 353 -14.58 16.95 7.31
N ASP A 354 -13.70 17.94 7.09
CA ASP A 354 -14.07 19.21 6.45
C ASP A 354 -14.42 19.03 4.97
N LEU A 355 -13.92 17.94 4.36
CA LEU A 355 -14.27 17.50 3.01
C LEU A 355 -15.56 16.66 2.97
N GLY A 356 -16.18 16.40 4.12
CA GLY A 356 -17.38 15.56 4.26
C GLY A 356 -17.10 14.04 4.25
N ILE A 357 -15.84 13.62 4.39
CA ILE A 357 -15.48 12.21 4.53
C ILE A 357 -15.93 11.72 5.91
N GLU A 358 -16.57 10.55 5.96
CA GLU A 358 -17.06 9.99 7.23
C GLU A 358 -15.88 9.61 8.15
N LYS A 359 -16.01 9.78 9.47
CA LYS A 359 -14.97 9.43 10.47
C LYS A 359 -14.37 8.03 10.25
N LYS A 360 -15.21 7.02 9.98
CA LYS A 360 -14.80 5.63 9.76
C LYS A 360 -13.98 5.40 8.47
N ARG A 361 -13.96 6.38 7.56
CA ARG A 361 -13.26 6.34 6.27
C ARG A 361 -12.02 7.22 6.23
N LEU A 362 -11.67 7.92 7.31
CA LEU A 362 -10.49 8.80 7.30
C LEU A 362 -9.18 8.03 7.03
N ASN A 363 -9.10 6.75 7.38
CA ASN A 363 -7.96 5.90 7.02
C ASN A 363 -7.87 5.54 5.53
N ASN A 364 -8.93 5.78 4.74
CA ASN A 364 -8.85 5.70 3.28
C ASN A 364 -7.96 6.83 2.72
N ILE A 365 -7.73 7.91 3.47
CA ILE A 365 -6.63 8.82 3.15
C ILE A 365 -5.36 8.11 3.60
N ILE A 366 -4.56 7.61 2.66
CA ILE A 366 -3.31 6.92 2.96
C ILE A 366 -2.28 7.92 3.49
N ALA A 367 -2.09 9.01 2.75
CA ALA A 367 -1.04 9.99 3.00
C ALA A 367 -1.43 11.40 2.52
N SER A 368 -0.99 12.43 3.24
CA SER A 368 -0.82 13.79 2.72
C SER A 368 0.64 14.18 2.83
N ILE A 369 1.29 14.33 1.68
CA ILE A 369 2.74 14.44 1.51
C ILE A 369 3.10 15.90 1.27
N GLY A 370 4.05 16.40 2.06
CA GLY A 370 4.66 17.74 1.91
C GLY A 370 3.83 18.93 2.38
N ALA A 371 2.49 18.78 2.53
CA ALA A 371 1.62 19.84 3.03
C ALA A 371 0.34 19.28 3.69
N PRO A 372 -0.47 20.14 4.35
CA PRO A 372 -1.81 19.81 4.84
C PRO A 372 -2.73 19.25 3.73
N LEU A 373 -3.70 18.43 4.12
CA LEU A 373 -4.55 17.68 3.20
C LEU A 373 -5.36 18.61 2.28
N ILE A 374 -6.06 19.59 2.87
CA ILE A 374 -6.93 20.50 2.12
C ILE A 374 -6.11 21.39 1.18
N GLU A 375 -4.94 21.85 1.63
CA GLU A 375 -4.05 22.67 0.81
C GLU A 375 -3.58 21.89 -0.43
N ASN A 376 -3.14 20.65 -0.23
CA ASN A 376 -2.70 19.82 -1.33
C ASN A 376 -3.83 19.56 -2.35
N ILE A 377 -5.04 19.26 -1.87
CA ILE A 377 -6.20 19.04 -2.76
C ILE A 377 -6.52 20.29 -3.59
N LYS A 378 -6.52 21.48 -2.99
CA LYS A 378 -6.77 22.73 -3.71
C LYS A 378 -5.74 22.98 -4.82
N LYS A 379 -4.47 22.77 -4.49
CA LYS A 379 -3.33 22.95 -5.42
C LYS A 379 -3.16 21.82 -6.43
N ALA A 380 -3.86 20.70 -6.25
CA ALA A 380 -3.69 19.53 -7.09
C ALA A 380 -3.93 19.85 -8.57
N LYS A 381 -2.93 19.59 -9.41
CA LYS A 381 -2.99 19.76 -10.87
C LYS A 381 -2.99 18.43 -11.61
N VAL A 382 -2.51 17.36 -10.96
CA VAL A 382 -2.35 16.04 -11.59
C VAL A 382 -3.17 15.02 -10.80
N MET A 383 -3.84 14.09 -11.49
CA MET A 383 -4.53 12.96 -10.88
C MET A 383 -3.90 11.65 -11.33
N LEU A 384 -3.48 10.80 -10.40
CA LEU A 384 -2.84 9.51 -10.66
C LEU A 384 -3.83 8.39 -10.36
N LEU A 385 -4.12 7.57 -11.36
CA LEU A 385 -5.14 6.52 -11.30
C LEU A 385 -4.49 5.16 -11.60
N PRO A 386 -4.71 4.12 -10.78
CA PRO A 386 -4.03 2.86 -10.97
C PRO A 386 -4.74 2.04 -12.06
N TYR A 387 -3.98 1.41 -12.95
CA TYR A 387 -4.55 0.61 -14.03
C TYR A 387 -5.42 -0.56 -13.52
N CYS A 388 -5.11 -1.09 -12.33
CA CYS A 388 -5.87 -2.18 -11.72
C CYS A 388 -7.30 -1.80 -11.30
N ALA A 389 -7.61 -0.49 -11.26
CA ALA A 389 -8.96 0.01 -11.06
C ALA A 389 -9.81 0.09 -12.35
N LYS A 390 -9.20 -0.13 -13.53
CA LYS A 390 -9.94 -0.27 -14.80
C LYS A 390 -10.36 -1.74 -14.96
N PRO A 391 -11.62 -2.09 -15.28
CA PRO A 391 -12.06 -3.49 -15.39
C PRO A 391 -11.27 -4.33 -16.41
N ARG A 392 -11.29 -5.66 -16.28
CA ARG A 392 -10.57 -6.59 -17.19
C ARG A 392 -10.97 -6.42 -18.67
N TRP A 393 -12.21 -6.06 -18.93
CA TRP A 393 -12.74 -5.86 -20.28
C TRP A 393 -12.37 -4.50 -20.88
N CYS A 394 -11.74 -3.60 -20.12
CA CYS A 394 -11.42 -2.25 -20.57
C CYS A 394 -10.21 -2.28 -21.51
N ASP A 395 -10.41 -1.91 -22.77
CA ASP A 395 -9.34 -1.82 -23.78
C ASP A 395 -8.22 -0.85 -23.34
N TYR A 396 -8.55 0.12 -22.49
CA TYR A 396 -7.63 1.11 -21.93
C TYR A 396 -6.92 0.64 -20.66
N ARG A 397 -7.15 -0.59 -20.18
CA ARG A 397 -6.58 -1.06 -18.90
C ARG A 397 -5.06 -0.90 -18.89
N HIS A 398 -4.37 -1.28 -19.95
CA HIS A 398 -2.90 -1.24 -20.02
C HIS A 398 -2.35 -0.04 -20.79
N LEU A 399 -3.17 1.00 -20.93
CA LEU A 399 -2.83 2.26 -21.59
C LEU A 399 -2.81 3.38 -20.56
N ASP A 400 -1.93 4.35 -20.80
CA ASP A 400 -1.61 5.42 -19.85
C ASP A 400 -2.73 6.48 -19.72
N ASP A 401 -3.83 6.28 -20.46
CA ASP A 401 -4.95 7.22 -20.62
C ASP A 401 -6.31 6.48 -20.66
N CYS A 402 -7.44 7.20 -20.61
CA CYS A 402 -8.80 6.65 -20.57
C CYS A 402 -9.72 7.31 -21.61
N GLY A 403 -10.49 6.52 -22.35
CA GLY A 403 -11.49 7.03 -23.30
C GLY A 403 -12.85 7.41 -22.68
N GLU A 404 -12.95 7.53 -21.36
CA GLU A 404 -14.14 8.04 -20.65
C GLU A 404 -15.49 7.37 -21.01
N CYS A 405 -15.46 6.07 -21.34
CA CYS A 405 -16.65 5.33 -21.80
C CYS A 405 -17.82 5.26 -20.79
N GLY A 406 -17.61 5.71 -19.55
CA GLY A 406 -18.60 5.65 -18.45
C GLY A 406 -18.83 4.26 -17.86
N GLY A 407 -17.97 3.29 -18.18
CA GLY A 407 -18.14 1.91 -17.73
C GLY A 407 -17.38 1.53 -16.45
N CYS A 408 -16.61 2.45 -15.84
CA CYS A 408 -15.87 2.21 -14.59
C CYS A 408 -15.57 3.53 -13.86
N THR A 409 -15.24 3.43 -12.57
CA THR A 409 -14.92 4.58 -11.72
C THR A 409 -13.68 5.35 -12.15
N VAL A 410 -12.71 4.70 -12.81
CA VAL A 410 -11.58 5.40 -13.43
C VAL A 410 -12.06 6.36 -14.52
N GLY A 411 -13.04 5.96 -15.34
CA GLY A 411 -13.64 6.86 -16.33
C GLY A 411 -14.34 8.07 -15.69
N ASP A 412 -15.02 7.85 -14.56
CA ASP A 412 -15.64 8.95 -13.79
C ASP A 412 -14.58 9.88 -13.19
N ALA A 413 -13.47 9.33 -12.70
CA ALA A 413 -12.35 10.10 -12.16
C ALA A 413 -11.66 10.95 -13.23
N TYR A 414 -11.50 10.44 -14.45
CA TYR A 414 -10.99 11.21 -15.60
C TYR A 414 -11.89 12.40 -15.90
N ARG A 415 -13.20 12.18 -16.01
CA ARG A 415 -14.18 13.25 -16.29
C ARG A 415 -14.13 14.33 -15.21
N LEU A 416 -14.17 13.91 -13.95
CA LEU A 416 -14.10 14.81 -12.80
C LEU A 416 -12.76 15.57 -12.77
N ALA A 417 -11.65 14.93 -13.11
CA ALA A 417 -10.35 15.59 -13.22
C ALA A 417 -10.38 16.71 -14.27
N TYR A 418 -10.95 16.46 -15.45
CA TYR A 418 -11.07 17.48 -16.49
C TYR A 418 -12.00 18.64 -16.08
N GLU A 419 -13.16 18.35 -15.48
CA GLU A 419 -14.06 19.38 -14.92
C GLU A 419 -13.35 20.28 -13.89
N LYS A 420 -12.40 19.71 -13.14
CA LYS A 420 -11.58 20.40 -12.15
C LYS A 420 -10.26 20.94 -12.69
N GLY A 421 -10.03 20.90 -14.00
CA GLY A 421 -8.82 21.45 -14.63
C GLY A 421 -7.54 20.68 -14.33
N MET A 422 -7.66 19.41 -13.96
CA MET A 422 -6.56 18.53 -13.62
C MET A 422 -6.12 17.69 -14.83
N ILE A 423 -4.95 17.07 -14.70
CA ILE A 423 -4.33 16.18 -15.69
C ILE A 423 -4.44 14.75 -15.15
N PRO A 424 -5.44 13.96 -15.56
CA PRO A 424 -5.55 12.56 -15.17
C PRO A 424 -4.57 11.68 -15.96
N ILE A 425 -3.88 10.78 -15.26
CA ILE A 425 -2.89 9.85 -15.81
C ILE A 425 -3.14 8.46 -15.22
N THR A 426 -3.24 7.45 -16.08
CA THR A 426 -3.32 6.06 -15.62
C THR A 426 -1.90 5.54 -15.44
N ILE A 427 -1.55 5.19 -14.21
CA ILE A 427 -0.28 4.56 -13.87
C ILE A 427 -0.37 3.07 -14.23
N THR A 428 0.34 2.67 -15.28
CA THR A 428 0.41 1.29 -15.80
C THR A 428 1.69 0.57 -15.41
N SER A 429 2.74 1.30 -15.00
CA SER A 429 4.01 0.75 -14.54
C SER A 429 4.66 1.63 -13.46
N PHE A 430 5.65 1.07 -12.76
CA PHE A 430 6.41 1.80 -11.76
C PHE A 430 7.28 2.92 -12.36
N GLU A 431 7.84 2.70 -13.55
CA GLU A 431 8.63 3.69 -14.28
C GLU A 431 7.77 4.91 -14.65
N LEU A 432 6.53 4.67 -15.09
CA LEU A 432 5.60 5.77 -15.37
C LEU A 432 5.27 6.56 -14.11
N LEU A 433 5.03 5.88 -12.97
CA LEU A 433 4.83 6.56 -11.69
C LEU A 433 6.03 7.43 -11.32
N ARG A 434 7.23 6.85 -11.34
CA ARG A 434 8.48 7.54 -11.00
C ARG A 434 8.65 8.81 -11.85
N ASP A 435 8.53 8.67 -13.16
CA ASP A 435 8.76 9.78 -14.08
C ASP A 435 7.68 10.85 -13.94
N THR A 436 6.43 10.46 -13.68
CA THR A 436 5.32 11.40 -13.42
C THR A 436 5.56 12.18 -12.13
N LEU A 437 5.99 11.53 -11.05
CA LEU A 437 6.26 12.19 -9.78
C LEU A 437 7.43 13.18 -9.87
N LEU A 438 8.51 12.80 -10.59
CA LEU A 438 9.65 13.70 -10.83
C LEU A 438 9.26 14.87 -11.74
N TRP A 439 8.38 14.64 -12.72
CA TRP A 439 7.82 15.71 -13.53
C TRP A 439 6.95 16.67 -12.69
N CYS A 440 6.11 16.14 -11.79
CA CYS A 440 5.38 16.95 -10.83
C CYS A 440 6.34 17.82 -10.01
N ALA A 441 7.43 17.23 -9.50
CA ALA A 441 8.42 17.92 -8.68
C ALA A 441 9.06 19.08 -9.44
N LYS A 442 9.54 18.82 -10.67
CA LYS A 442 10.18 19.82 -11.54
C LYS A 442 9.28 21.03 -11.83
N ASN A 443 7.96 20.83 -11.89
CA ASN A 443 7.00 21.89 -12.19
C ASN A 443 6.29 22.44 -10.94
N GLY A 444 6.63 21.95 -9.74
CA GLY A 444 5.94 22.30 -8.50
C GLY A 444 4.48 21.88 -8.47
N TYR A 445 4.10 20.85 -9.24
CA TYR A 445 2.73 20.36 -9.30
C TYR A 445 2.42 19.49 -8.09
N THR A 446 1.22 19.69 -7.57
CA THR A 446 0.63 18.81 -6.55
C THR A 446 -0.23 17.75 -7.22
N TYR A 447 -0.18 16.51 -6.73
CA TYR A 447 -0.98 15.41 -7.28
C TYR A 447 -2.01 14.84 -6.28
N ILE A 448 -3.08 14.25 -6.81
CA ILE A 448 -3.96 13.34 -6.07
C ILE A 448 -3.82 11.96 -6.68
N GLY A 449 -3.41 10.97 -5.91
CA GLY A 449 -3.23 9.59 -6.36
C GLY A 449 -4.17 8.62 -5.68
N HIS A 450 -4.42 7.49 -6.36
CA HIS A 450 -5.14 6.36 -5.80
C HIS A 450 -4.28 5.10 -5.88
N CYS A 451 -4.08 4.43 -4.75
CA CYS A 451 -3.30 3.19 -4.67
C CYS A 451 -3.69 2.42 -3.41
N CYS A 452 -3.35 1.14 -3.29
CA CYS A 452 -3.53 0.45 -2.01
C CYS A 452 -2.44 0.83 -1.00
N TYR A 453 -2.71 0.66 0.29
CA TYR A 453 -1.77 1.00 1.36
C TYR A 453 -0.43 0.28 1.22
N GLU A 454 -0.44 -1.01 0.86
CA GLU A 454 0.77 -1.81 0.69
C GLU A 454 1.62 -1.31 -0.48
N PHE A 455 1.00 -0.80 -1.55
CA PHE A 455 1.72 -0.17 -2.66
C PHE A 455 2.46 1.07 -2.19
N TYR A 456 1.77 1.96 -1.46
CA TYR A 456 2.38 3.15 -0.88
C TYR A 456 3.54 2.80 0.04
N GLU A 457 3.33 1.83 0.94
CA GLU A 457 4.36 1.39 1.87
C GLU A 457 5.59 0.86 1.13
N LYS A 458 5.42 -0.01 0.12
CA LYS A 458 6.54 -0.58 -0.63
C LYS A 458 7.27 0.44 -1.49
N ARG A 459 6.57 1.44 -2.01
CA ARG A 459 7.12 2.49 -2.88
C ARG A 459 7.40 3.79 -2.15
N TYR A 460 7.37 3.79 -0.81
CA TYR A 460 7.51 4.99 0.02
C TYR A 460 8.68 5.91 -0.40
N GLU A 461 9.83 5.33 -0.75
CA GLU A 461 11.03 6.08 -1.14
C GLU A 461 10.82 6.99 -2.36
N ILE A 462 10.04 6.59 -3.37
CA ILE A 462 9.86 7.45 -4.56
C ILE A 462 8.97 8.65 -4.25
N PHE A 463 7.94 8.44 -3.43
CA PHE A 463 7.06 9.52 -2.98
C PHE A 463 7.82 10.54 -2.12
N GLN A 464 8.67 10.06 -1.22
CA GLN A 464 9.53 10.93 -0.41
C GLN A 464 10.56 11.68 -1.24
N ARG A 465 11.22 10.99 -2.19
CA ARG A 465 12.17 11.62 -3.09
C ARG A 465 11.51 12.74 -3.90
N ALA A 466 10.36 12.45 -4.50
CA ALA A 466 9.61 13.44 -5.26
C ALA A 466 9.20 14.64 -4.39
N SER A 467 8.79 14.41 -3.14
CA SER A 467 8.46 15.49 -2.20
C SER A 467 9.65 16.37 -1.85
N LYS A 468 10.83 15.78 -1.60
CA LYS A 468 12.07 16.54 -1.40
C LYS A 468 12.48 17.36 -2.63
N GLU A 469 12.15 16.87 -3.82
CA GLU A 469 12.38 17.58 -5.09
C GLU A 469 11.26 18.59 -5.43
N GLY A 470 10.19 18.67 -4.63
CA GLY A 470 9.13 19.69 -4.76
C GLY A 470 7.72 19.19 -5.10
N ALA A 471 7.49 17.88 -5.22
CA ALA A 471 6.17 17.31 -5.49
C ALA A 471 5.38 17.01 -4.22
N ASN A 472 4.32 17.78 -3.98
CA ASN A 472 3.36 17.47 -2.91
C ASN A 472 2.23 16.58 -3.44
N GLY A 473 1.51 15.90 -2.55
CA GLY A 473 0.33 15.17 -2.98
C GLY A 473 -0.47 14.48 -1.90
N VAL A 474 -1.63 13.95 -2.29
CA VAL A 474 -2.53 13.18 -1.44
C VAL A 474 -2.74 11.81 -2.07
N LEU A 475 -2.75 10.77 -1.25
CA LEU A 475 -3.03 9.41 -1.68
C LEU A 475 -4.31 8.91 -1.00
N PHE A 476 -5.24 8.40 -1.81
CA PHE A 476 -6.44 7.72 -1.37
C PHE A 476 -6.34 6.22 -1.64
N ASP A 477 -6.95 5.44 -0.75
CA ASP A 477 -7.01 3.99 -0.83
C ASP A 477 -7.98 3.53 -1.94
N ILE A 478 -7.76 2.30 -2.40
CA ILE A 478 -8.62 1.62 -3.38
C ILE A 478 -9.20 0.36 -2.76
N VAL A 479 -10.37 -0.03 -3.22
CA VAL A 479 -11.12 -1.13 -2.61
C VAL A 479 -11.02 -2.38 -3.46
N GLY A 480 -10.82 -3.52 -2.80
CA GLY A 480 -10.85 -4.86 -3.40
C GLY A 480 -9.66 -5.69 -2.93
N THR A 481 -9.55 -6.91 -3.45
CA THR A 481 -8.44 -7.81 -3.11
C THR A 481 -7.18 -7.34 -3.83
N THR A 482 -6.22 -6.80 -3.07
CA THR A 482 -4.98 -6.27 -3.64
C THR A 482 -4.10 -7.41 -4.16
N CYS A 483 -3.21 -7.11 -5.11
CA CYS A 483 -2.22 -8.08 -5.60
C CYS A 483 -1.34 -8.60 -4.45
N TYR A 484 -1.11 -7.78 -3.43
CA TYR A 484 -0.34 -8.13 -2.24
C TYR A 484 -1.03 -9.15 -1.33
N SER A 485 -2.37 -9.19 -1.32
CA SER A 485 -3.14 -10.20 -0.56
C SER A 485 -3.19 -11.57 -1.27
N LEU A 486 -2.92 -11.61 -2.58
CA LEU A 486 -3.06 -12.81 -3.42
C LEU A 486 -1.75 -13.61 -3.58
N GLY A 487 -0.66 -13.12 -2.98
CA GLY A 487 0.65 -13.74 -3.04
C GLY A 487 1.53 -13.22 -4.17
N VAL A 488 2.72 -13.80 -4.27
CA VAL A 488 3.82 -13.19 -5.01
C VAL A 488 3.62 -13.15 -6.51
N GLU A 489 3.03 -14.19 -7.07
CA GLU A 489 2.87 -14.33 -8.51
C GLU A 489 1.94 -13.24 -9.08
N GLU A 490 0.85 -12.94 -8.37
CA GLU A 490 -0.08 -11.88 -8.75
C GLU A 490 0.52 -10.48 -8.54
N GLU A 491 1.41 -10.33 -7.55
CA GLU A 491 2.21 -9.13 -7.35
C GLU A 491 3.22 -8.89 -8.48
N GLU A 492 3.96 -9.92 -8.94
CA GLU A 492 4.88 -9.77 -10.08
C GLU A 492 4.10 -9.42 -11.36
N LYS A 493 2.97 -10.08 -11.60
CA LYS A 493 2.04 -9.68 -12.67
C LYS A 493 1.63 -8.22 -12.49
N ALA A 494 1.32 -7.78 -11.26
CA ALA A 494 0.94 -6.39 -11.01
C ALA A 494 2.04 -5.38 -11.36
N TYR A 495 3.28 -5.72 -11.02
CA TYR A 495 4.45 -4.91 -11.33
C TYR A 495 4.65 -4.73 -12.84
N HIS A 496 4.39 -5.79 -13.61
CA HIS A 496 4.50 -5.76 -15.08
C HIS A 496 3.24 -5.23 -15.79
N GLY A 497 2.25 -4.76 -15.04
CA GLY A 497 1.00 -4.27 -15.63
C GLY A 497 0.04 -5.39 -16.03
N GLU A 498 0.29 -6.64 -15.66
CA GLU A 498 -0.45 -7.84 -16.06
C GLU A 498 -1.44 -8.34 -15.00
N PHE A 499 -1.59 -7.61 -13.88
CA PHE A 499 -2.52 -8.02 -12.82
C PHE A 499 -3.96 -7.96 -13.30
N THR A 500 -4.68 -9.05 -13.04
CA THR A 500 -6.02 -9.24 -13.60
C THR A 500 -7.11 -8.91 -12.61
N VAL A 501 -6.90 -9.00 -11.30
CA VAL A 501 -7.98 -8.74 -10.33
C VAL A 501 -8.42 -7.28 -10.39
N GLU A 502 -9.72 -7.08 -10.23
CA GLU A 502 -10.38 -5.78 -10.33
C GLU A 502 -10.44 -5.12 -8.96
N LEU A 503 -9.83 -3.94 -8.87
CA LEU A 503 -9.99 -3.03 -7.74
C LEU A 503 -10.93 -1.91 -8.17
N ASP A 504 -11.44 -1.14 -7.22
CA ASP A 504 -12.33 -0.02 -7.50
C ASP A 504 -11.91 1.22 -6.72
N LEU A 505 -12.20 2.40 -7.28
CA LEU A 505 -12.04 3.67 -6.60
C LEU A 505 -13.22 3.92 -5.67
N ILE A 506 -12.99 4.57 -4.53
CA ILE A 506 -14.08 4.98 -3.65
C ILE A 506 -14.70 6.25 -4.22
N LYS A 507 -15.66 6.08 -5.15
CA LYS A 507 -16.33 7.17 -5.88
C LYS A 507 -16.76 8.30 -4.95
N GLU A 508 -17.41 7.98 -3.84
CA GLU A 508 -17.88 8.96 -2.86
C GLU A 508 -16.74 9.82 -2.27
N ASP A 509 -15.63 9.18 -1.86
CA ASP A 509 -14.49 9.87 -1.26
C ASP A 509 -13.77 10.74 -2.32
N LEU A 510 -13.71 10.28 -3.58
CA LEU A 510 -13.20 11.04 -4.72
C LEU A 510 -14.02 12.34 -4.96
N TYR A 511 -15.35 12.25 -5.08
CA TYR A 511 -16.18 13.44 -5.28
C TYR A 511 -16.10 14.42 -4.10
N LYS A 512 -16.13 13.89 -2.87
CA LYS A 512 -16.01 14.67 -1.65
C LYS A 512 -14.67 15.40 -1.56
N SER A 513 -13.57 14.70 -1.85
CA SER A 513 -12.23 15.28 -1.81
C SER A 513 -12.10 16.46 -2.78
N LEU A 514 -12.66 16.37 -3.99
CA LEU A 514 -12.56 17.43 -5.00
C LEU A 514 -13.59 18.55 -4.87
N SER A 515 -14.46 18.51 -3.84
CA SER A 515 -15.46 19.55 -3.59
C SER A 515 -14.87 20.93 -3.29
N VAL A 516 -13.68 20.97 -2.70
CA VAL A 516 -12.97 22.22 -2.34
C VAL A 516 -12.22 22.86 -3.50
N LYS A 517 -12.24 22.25 -4.68
CA LYS A 517 -11.60 22.74 -5.91
C LYS A 517 -12.65 23.35 -6.82
N GLU A 518 -12.42 24.58 -7.26
CA GLU A 518 -13.29 25.28 -8.21
C GLU A 518 -13.37 24.51 -9.54
N SER A 519 -14.58 24.43 -10.10
CA SER A 519 -14.77 23.89 -11.44
C SER A 519 -14.38 24.94 -12.47
N ILE A 520 -13.83 24.50 -13.61
CA ILE A 520 -13.64 25.41 -14.75
C ILE A 520 -15.03 25.71 -15.35
N ASP A 521 -15.34 26.98 -15.59
CA ASP A 521 -16.60 27.39 -16.23
C ASP A 521 -16.77 26.71 -17.59
N GLY A 522 -17.76 25.83 -17.67
CA GLY A 522 -18.14 25.10 -18.87
C GLY A 522 -18.72 23.75 -18.50
N SER A 523 -20.02 23.56 -18.69
CA SER A 523 -20.63 22.23 -18.65
C SER A 523 -19.85 21.33 -19.61
N HIS A 524 -19.13 20.33 -19.08
CA HIS A 524 -18.45 19.34 -19.89
C HIS A 524 -19.52 18.43 -20.51
N HIS A 525 -20.22 18.92 -21.54
CA HIS A 525 -21.07 18.07 -22.36
C HIS A 525 -20.20 17.00 -22.99
N LYS A 526 -20.69 15.76 -23.06
CA LYS A 526 -20.11 14.67 -23.87
C LYS A 526 -19.91 15.17 -25.31
N LYS A 527 -18.79 15.80 -25.59
CA LYS A 527 -18.32 16.00 -26.95
C LYS A 527 -17.70 14.68 -27.35
N ASN A 528 -18.13 14.12 -28.48
CA ASN A 528 -17.36 13.12 -29.21
C ASN A 528 -16.00 13.74 -29.55
N GLN A 529 -15.05 13.69 -28.62
CA GLN A 529 -13.69 14.10 -28.89
C GLN A 529 -13.06 12.98 -29.72
N SER A 530 -12.59 13.34 -30.92
CA SER A 530 -11.40 12.67 -31.44
C SER A 530 -10.33 12.77 -30.36
N PHE A 531 -9.63 11.69 -30.07
CA PHE A 531 -8.58 11.58 -29.05
C PHE A 531 -7.41 12.55 -29.32
N ASP A 532 -7.65 13.84 -29.13
CA ASP A 532 -6.63 14.88 -29.06
C ASP A 532 -6.32 15.10 -27.60
N PHE A 533 -5.04 15.24 -27.30
CA PHE A 533 -4.56 15.38 -25.94
C PHE A 533 -5.30 16.54 -25.26
N SER A 534 -5.66 16.36 -23.99
CA SER A 534 -5.85 17.52 -23.11
C SER A 534 -4.68 18.48 -23.38
N PRO A 535 -4.91 19.78 -23.67
CA PRO A 535 -3.84 20.73 -23.96
C PRO A 535 -2.72 20.70 -22.91
N TYR A 536 -3.09 20.34 -21.68
CA TYR A 536 -2.24 20.21 -20.50
C TYR A 536 -1.38 18.93 -20.45
N PHE A 537 -1.75 17.85 -21.16
CA PHE A 537 -0.96 16.60 -21.19
C PHE A 537 0.20 16.65 -22.19
N LYS A 538 0.19 17.60 -23.15
CA LYS A 538 1.30 17.80 -24.11
C LYS A 538 2.62 18.18 -23.44
N GLU A 539 2.57 18.67 -22.19
CA GLU A 539 3.73 19.05 -21.39
C GLU A 539 4.46 17.84 -20.76
N PHE A 540 3.82 16.67 -20.71
CA PHE A 540 4.39 15.44 -20.15
C PHE A 540 3.99 14.22 -20.96
N ILE A 541 4.89 13.81 -21.85
CA ILE A 541 4.76 12.58 -22.62
C ILE A 541 6.08 11.82 -22.47
N PRO A 542 6.13 10.72 -21.67
CA PRO A 542 7.31 9.89 -21.59
C PRO A 542 7.60 9.24 -22.96
N SER A 543 8.86 8.91 -23.23
CA SER A 543 9.30 8.33 -24.52
C SER A 543 8.63 6.98 -24.86
N TYR A 544 8.17 6.28 -23.83
CA TYR A 544 7.46 5.00 -23.90
C TYR A 544 5.96 5.14 -23.62
N TYR A 545 5.41 6.37 -23.67
CA TYR A 545 3.98 6.61 -23.51
C TYR A 545 3.16 5.74 -24.47
N LYS A 546 2.26 4.94 -23.89
CA LYS A 546 1.34 4.12 -24.66
C LYS A 546 0.09 4.94 -24.92
N LYS A 547 0.13 5.74 -26.00
CA LYS A 547 -1.08 6.39 -26.50
C LYS A 547 -2.13 5.29 -26.69
N PRO A 548 -3.33 5.45 -26.12
CA PRO A 548 -4.38 4.57 -26.51
C PRO A 548 -4.47 4.53 -28.02
N LYS A 549 -4.60 3.33 -28.58
CA LYS A 549 -5.37 3.27 -29.81
C LYS A 549 -6.68 3.92 -29.43
N ALA A 550 -7.07 5.01 -30.12
CA ALA A 550 -8.43 5.50 -29.99
C ALA A 550 -9.33 4.26 -30.00
N VAL A 551 -10.42 4.24 -29.20
CA VAL A 551 -11.46 3.19 -29.39
C VAL A 551 -11.54 3.08 -30.90
N PRO A 552 -11.21 1.91 -31.50
CA PRO A 552 -11.13 1.83 -32.93
C PRO A 552 -12.40 2.50 -33.40
N THR A 553 -12.27 3.49 -34.29
CA THR A 553 -13.49 4.07 -34.84
C THR A 553 -14.31 2.89 -35.35
N PRO A 554 -15.62 2.99 -35.48
CA PRO A 554 -16.41 1.90 -36.07
C PRO A 554 -15.80 1.30 -37.36
N GLN A 555 -14.93 2.04 -38.07
CA GLN A 555 -14.14 1.59 -39.21
C GLN A 555 -12.92 0.69 -38.88
N GLU A 556 -12.30 0.81 -37.70
CA GLU A 556 -11.06 0.11 -37.31
C GLU A 556 -11.30 -1.16 -36.48
N ASP A 557 -12.51 -1.35 -35.94
CA ASP A 557 -12.90 -2.55 -35.19
C ASP A 557 -13.30 -3.67 -36.16
N ARG A 558 -12.30 -4.37 -36.71
CA ARG A 558 -12.48 -5.44 -37.72
C ARG A 558 -13.24 -6.68 -37.22
N THR A 559 -13.72 -6.69 -35.97
CA THR A 559 -14.62 -7.75 -35.48
C THR A 559 -16.10 -7.44 -35.74
N ARG A 560 -16.40 -6.26 -36.28
CA ARG A 560 -17.76 -5.74 -36.49
C ARG A 560 -18.11 -5.65 -37.97
N THR A 561 -19.18 -6.35 -38.35
CA THR A 561 -19.65 -6.53 -39.73
C THR A 561 -20.13 -5.22 -40.37
N ALA A 562 -20.01 -5.13 -41.70
CA ALA A 562 -20.36 -3.98 -42.56
C ALA A 562 -21.72 -3.31 -42.29
N MET A 563 -22.68 -4.03 -41.71
CA MET A 563 -24.01 -3.51 -41.35
C MET A 563 -23.93 -2.39 -40.30
N GLN A 564 -22.94 -2.40 -39.39
CA GLN A 564 -22.76 -1.34 -38.39
C GLN A 564 -22.32 0.00 -39.01
N GLU A 565 -21.57 0.01 -40.10
CA GLU A 565 -21.20 1.25 -40.79
C GLU A 565 -22.42 1.99 -41.38
N GLU A 566 -23.46 1.26 -41.80
CA GLU A 566 -24.73 1.86 -42.23
C GLU A 566 -25.60 2.31 -41.04
N VAL A 567 -25.56 1.60 -39.90
CA VAL A 567 -26.23 2.03 -38.65
C VAL A 567 -25.68 3.34 -38.13
N PHE A 568 -24.39 3.65 -38.35
CA PHE A 568 -23.80 4.94 -37.98
C PHE A 568 -24.17 6.10 -38.93
N LYS A 569 -24.67 5.79 -40.14
CA LYS A 569 -25.27 6.78 -41.05
C LYS A 569 -26.76 6.99 -40.77
N GLY A 570 -27.43 5.99 -40.19
CA GLY A 570 -28.76 6.12 -39.58
C GLY A 570 -28.70 6.47 -38.09
N GLU A 571 -29.84 6.69 -37.45
CA GLU A 571 -29.90 6.86 -35.97
C GLU A 571 -30.50 5.62 -35.29
N ALA A 572 -30.95 4.65 -36.08
CA ALA A 572 -31.59 3.42 -35.63
C ALA A 572 -31.57 2.32 -36.72
N THR A 573 -32.00 1.10 -36.36
CA THR A 573 -32.16 -0.06 -37.26
C THR A 573 -33.52 -0.71 -37.11
N ILE A 574 -34.02 -1.25 -38.22
CA ILE A 574 -35.14 -2.20 -38.27
C ILE A 574 -34.71 -3.38 -39.15
N GLY A 575 -34.50 -4.54 -38.53
CA GLY A 575 -33.83 -5.68 -39.15
C GLY A 575 -32.47 -5.26 -39.73
N ASP A 576 -32.24 -5.61 -41.00
CA ASP A 576 -30.97 -5.30 -41.67
C ASP A 576 -30.93 -3.89 -42.30
N ARG A 577 -31.94 -3.04 -42.07
CA ARG A 577 -32.01 -1.68 -42.64
C ARG A 577 -31.67 -0.60 -41.61
N ALA A 578 -30.80 0.33 -41.98
CA ALA A 578 -30.60 1.58 -41.25
C ALA A 578 -31.74 2.58 -41.54
N VAL A 579 -32.30 3.20 -40.49
CA VAL A 579 -33.44 4.13 -40.56
C VAL A 579 -33.23 5.33 -39.62
N SER A 580 -34.09 6.35 -39.73
CA SER A 580 -34.13 7.46 -38.75
C SER A 580 -34.63 6.98 -37.38
N TYR A 581 -34.27 7.67 -36.29
CA TYR A 581 -34.76 7.27 -34.98
C TYR A 581 -36.29 7.36 -34.91
N LYS A 582 -36.90 8.36 -35.56
CA LYS A 582 -38.37 8.55 -35.58
C LYS A 582 -39.10 7.37 -36.22
N GLU A 583 -38.62 6.91 -37.38
CA GLU A 583 -39.16 5.73 -38.06
C GLU A 583 -39.02 4.47 -37.19
N ALA A 584 -37.86 4.30 -36.53
CA ALA A 584 -37.68 3.20 -35.60
C ALA A 584 -38.61 3.29 -34.38
N LEU A 585 -38.84 4.49 -33.82
CA LEU A 585 -39.77 4.66 -32.71
C LEU A 585 -41.22 4.36 -33.10
N GLU A 586 -41.66 4.74 -34.30
CA GLU A 586 -42.98 4.36 -34.83
C GLU A 586 -43.13 2.84 -34.97
N TYR A 587 -42.10 2.18 -35.48
CA TYR A 587 -42.06 0.72 -35.59
C TYR A 587 -42.05 0.03 -34.22
N ILE A 588 -41.25 0.53 -33.28
CA ILE A 588 -41.19 0.02 -31.90
C ILE A 588 -42.55 0.23 -31.20
N ALA A 589 -43.18 1.40 -31.36
CA ALA A 589 -44.51 1.68 -30.81
C ALA A 589 -45.57 0.70 -31.36
N LYS A 590 -45.50 0.39 -32.66
CA LYS A 590 -46.36 -0.65 -33.28
C LYS A 590 -46.13 -2.03 -32.65
N LEU A 591 -44.87 -2.46 -32.52
CA LEU A 591 -44.53 -3.75 -31.89
C LEU A 591 -45.04 -3.84 -30.46
N ILE A 592 -44.94 -2.74 -29.70
CA ILE A 592 -45.45 -2.67 -28.33
C ILE A 592 -46.98 -2.83 -28.30
N LYS A 593 -47.72 -2.14 -29.20
CA LYS A 593 -49.19 -2.22 -29.28
C LYS A 593 -49.69 -3.61 -29.71
N GLU A 594 -48.94 -4.32 -30.55
CA GLU A 594 -49.30 -5.64 -31.07
C GLU A 594 -48.90 -6.80 -30.12
N SER A 595 -47.94 -6.56 -29.24
CA SER A 595 -47.42 -7.54 -28.30
C SER A 595 -48.45 -7.88 -27.22
N LYS A 596 -48.65 -9.18 -26.97
CA LYS A 596 -49.53 -9.68 -25.90
C LYS A 596 -48.82 -9.77 -24.55
N ARG A 597 -47.49 -9.93 -24.56
CA ARG A 597 -46.64 -10.15 -23.38
C ARG A 597 -45.31 -9.40 -23.52
N PRO A 598 -45.32 -8.06 -23.61
CA PRO A 598 -44.08 -7.28 -23.70
C PRO A 598 -43.33 -7.35 -22.38
N THR A 599 -42.00 -7.52 -22.47
CA THR A 599 -41.09 -7.52 -21.33
C THR A 599 -40.08 -6.40 -21.48
N LEU A 600 -40.03 -5.48 -20.53
CA LEU A 600 -38.99 -4.45 -20.42
C LEU A 600 -37.89 -4.94 -19.46
N VAL A 601 -36.67 -5.03 -19.97
CA VAL A 601 -35.47 -5.34 -19.19
C VAL A 601 -34.73 -4.05 -18.93
N VAL A 602 -34.68 -3.67 -17.66
CA VAL A 602 -33.98 -2.47 -17.19
C VAL A 602 -32.61 -2.88 -16.69
N GLY A 603 -31.60 -2.40 -17.40
CA GLY A 603 -30.22 -2.69 -17.14
C GLY A 603 -29.56 -1.77 -16.11
N PRO A 604 -28.35 -2.14 -15.70
CA PRO A 604 -27.66 -1.51 -14.58
C PRO A 604 -27.21 -0.07 -14.83
N LEU A 605 -27.00 0.32 -16.10
CA LEU A 605 -26.65 1.69 -16.50
C LEU A 605 -27.78 2.69 -16.23
N LEU A 606 -28.99 2.24 -15.91
CA LEU A 606 -30.12 3.09 -15.58
C LEU A 606 -30.46 3.07 -14.09
N LEU A 607 -30.34 1.91 -13.44
CA LEU A 607 -30.88 1.69 -12.10
C LEU A 607 -29.90 1.88 -10.95
N TRP A 608 -28.59 1.86 -11.18
CA TRP A 608 -27.63 1.76 -10.07
C TRP A 608 -26.65 2.94 -9.97
N ASP A 609 -26.83 4.00 -10.78
CA ASP A 609 -26.06 5.25 -10.65
C ASP A 609 -26.99 6.48 -10.61
N PHE A 610 -27.55 6.75 -9.42
CA PHE A 610 -28.53 7.82 -9.19
C PHE A 610 -27.93 9.23 -9.03
N GLY A 611 -26.60 9.35 -9.04
CA GLY A 611 -25.91 10.62 -8.84
C GLY A 611 -25.92 11.54 -10.06
N GLU A 612 -26.07 10.97 -11.27
CA GLU A 612 -26.04 11.72 -12.52
C GLU A 612 -27.44 12.22 -12.94
N GLU A 613 -27.55 13.52 -13.24
CA GLU A 613 -28.81 14.16 -13.64
C GLU A 613 -29.40 13.57 -14.92
N GLU A 614 -28.57 13.31 -15.95
CA GLU A 614 -29.02 12.71 -17.21
C GLU A 614 -29.61 11.30 -17.01
N LEU A 615 -29.02 10.50 -16.12
CA LEU A 615 -29.53 9.17 -15.79
C LEU A 615 -30.84 9.25 -15.01
N ARG A 616 -30.99 10.21 -14.08
CA ARG A 616 -32.27 10.47 -13.39
C ARG A 616 -33.37 10.84 -14.37
N GLN A 617 -33.09 11.73 -15.33
CA GLN A 617 -34.06 12.12 -16.36
C GLN A 617 -34.43 10.95 -17.26
N LYS A 618 -33.46 10.11 -17.63
CA LYS A 618 -33.71 8.91 -18.43
C LYS A 618 -34.52 7.87 -17.66
N ALA A 619 -34.23 7.67 -16.37
CA ALA A 619 -34.98 6.76 -15.50
C ALA A 619 -36.42 7.23 -15.32
N GLN A 620 -36.63 8.55 -15.17
CA GLN A 620 -37.94 9.16 -15.14
C GLN A 620 -38.70 8.94 -16.46
N ALA A 621 -38.05 9.16 -17.62
CA ALA A 621 -38.67 8.90 -18.92
C ALA A 621 -39.06 7.43 -19.12
N VAL A 622 -38.23 6.49 -18.64
CA VAL A 622 -38.56 5.04 -18.67
C VAL A 622 -39.74 4.72 -17.75
N ARG A 623 -39.85 5.39 -16.61
CA ARG A 623 -41.01 5.25 -15.73
C ARG A 623 -42.28 5.79 -16.38
N GLU A 624 -42.22 6.96 -17.00
CA GLU A 624 -43.33 7.54 -17.77
C GLU A 624 -43.77 6.60 -18.92
N LEU A 625 -42.81 5.95 -19.59
CA LEU A 625 -43.09 4.93 -20.58
C LEU A 625 -43.82 3.73 -19.97
N LEU A 626 -43.36 3.22 -18.83
CA LEU A 626 -43.98 2.08 -18.14
C LEU A 626 -45.41 2.36 -17.69
N GLU A 627 -45.69 3.58 -17.21
CA GLU A 627 -47.02 3.99 -16.75
C GLU A 627 -48.07 4.01 -17.88
N LYS A 628 -47.63 4.14 -19.14
CA LYS A 628 -48.50 4.05 -20.32
C LYS A 628 -48.75 2.63 -20.83
N LEU A 629 -48.01 1.64 -20.34
CA LEU A 629 -48.12 0.25 -20.82
C LEU A 629 -49.06 -0.55 -19.93
N ASP A 630 -50.27 -0.83 -20.42
CA ASP A 630 -51.31 -1.57 -19.66
C ASP A 630 -50.90 -3.00 -19.23
N LYS A 631 -49.96 -3.64 -19.94
CA LYS A 631 -49.56 -5.05 -19.73
C LYS A 631 -48.07 -5.29 -20.02
N VAL A 632 -47.15 -4.76 -19.21
CA VAL A 632 -45.70 -4.99 -19.37
C VAL A 632 -45.08 -5.73 -18.17
N MET A 633 -44.26 -6.74 -18.45
CA MET A 633 -43.41 -7.38 -17.44
C MET A 633 -42.10 -6.61 -17.31
N VAL A 634 -41.74 -6.18 -16.11
CA VAL A 634 -40.46 -5.49 -15.87
C VAL A 634 -39.47 -6.48 -15.24
N LYS A 635 -38.28 -6.59 -15.84
CA LYS A 635 -37.16 -7.35 -15.27
C LYS A 635 -35.99 -6.41 -15.01
N ILE A 636 -35.45 -6.49 -13.81
CA ILE A 636 -34.31 -5.69 -13.38
C ILE A 636 -33.06 -6.55 -13.46
N LEU A 637 -32.02 -6.08 -14.15
CA LEU A 637 -30.72 -6.70 -14.06
C LEU A 637 -30.02 -6.26 -12.77
N PRO A 638 -29.55 -7.21 -11.93
CA PRO A 638 -28.79 -6.87 -10.75
C PRO A 638 -27.55 -6.07 -11.10
N ASP A 639 -27.13 -5.24 -10.15
CA ASP A 639 -25.83 -4.59 -10.22
C ASP A 639 -24.73 -5.65 -10.25
N TYR A 640 -23.88 -5.57 -11.26
CA TYR A 640 -22.78 -6.49 -11.48
C TYR A 640 -21.43 -5.90 -11.04
N ARG A 641 -21.43 -4.66 -10.53
CA ARG A 641 -20.25 -4.07 -9.88
C ARG A 641 -19.93 -4.90 -8.62
N PRO A 642 -18.65 -5.13 -8.28
CA PRO A 642 -18.26 -6.01 -7.20
C PRO A 642 -18.95 -5.60 -5.88
N LYS A 643 -19.72 -6.52 -5.28
CA LYS A 643 -20.32 -6.30 -3.96
C LYS A 643 -19.22 -6.38 -2.91
N LEU A 644 -19.16 -5.35 -2.07
CA LEU A 644 -18.16 -5.17 -1.02
C LEU A 644 -17.98 -6.42 -0.13
N LYS A 645 -16.70 -6.76 0.11
CA LYS A 645 -16.12 -7.55 1.21
C LYS A 645 -16.36 -9.08 1.30
N LYS A 646 -17.22 -9.71 0.48
CA LYS A 646 -17.35 -11.19 0.45
C LYS A 646 -17.59 -11.70 -0.97
N TYR A 647 -16.56 -11.56 -1.81
CA TYR A 647 -16.57 -12.03 -3.19
C TYR A 647 -15.80 -13.35 -3.27
N ASP A 648 -16.47 -14.43 -3.68
CA ASP A 648 -15.83 -15.71 -4.03
C ASP A 648 -15.80 -15.85 -5.57
N PRO A 649 -14.65 -15.57 -6.22
CA PRO A 649 -14.50 -15.65 -7.66
C PRO A 649 -14.70 -17.06 -8.22
N THR A 650 -14.64 -18.11 -7.39
CA THR A 650 -14.86 -19.49 -7.84
C THR A 650 -16.33 -19.86 -7.98
N VAL A 651 -17.22 -19.06 -7.37
CA VAL A 651 -18.67 -19.32 -7.34
C VAL A 651 -19.44 -18.31 -8.20
N GLU A 652 -18.99 -17.05 -8.28
CA GLU A 652 -19.73 -15.94 -8.89
C GLU A 652 -19.23 -15.54 -10.31
N MET A 653 -18.62 -16.48 -11.04
CA MET A 653 -18.12 -16.27 -12.42
C MET A 653 -19.24 -16.21 -13.47
N ASP A 654 -20.09 -15.19 -13.42
CA ASP A 654 -20.58 -14.41 -14.57
C ASP A 654 -21.47 -13.29 -14.00
N PRO A 655 -21.25 -11.99 -14.28
CA PRO A 655 -22.22 -10.97 -13.92
C PRO A 655 -23.60 -11.33 -14.50
N PRO A 656 -24.71 -10.93 -13.86
CA PRO A 656 -26.06 -11.31 -14.28
C PRO A 656 -26.29 -11.08 -15.77
N ASN A 657 -26.34 -12.18 -16.50
CA ASN A 657 -26.47 -12.20 -17.94
C ASN A 657 -27.96 -12.08 -18.29
N PRO A 658 -28.38 -11.08 -19.09
CA PRO A 658 -29.78 -10.92 -19.47
C PRO A 658 -30.32 -12.18 -20.17
N TYR A 659 -29.46 -12.96 -20.83
CA TYR A 659 -29.83 -14.27 -21.36
C TYR A 659 -30.47 -15.17 -20.29
N HIS A 660 -29.83 -15.38 -19.13
CA HIS A 660 -30.40 -16.22 -18.06
C HIS A 660 -31.69 -15.64 -17.47
N THR A 661 -31.81 -14.32 -17.44
CA THR A 661 -33.00 -13.63 -16.93
C THR A 661 -34.20 -13.75 -17.87
N ILE A 662 -33.98 -13.89 -19.18
CA ILE A 662 -35.04 -13.90 -20.22
C ILE A 662 -35.27 -15.31 -20.79
N LEU A 663 -34.28 -16.20 -20.69
CA LEU A 663 -34.40 -17.58 -21.12
C LEU A 663 -35.54 -18.26 -20.35
N HIS A 664 -36.37 -19.00 -21.08
CA HIS A 664 -37.56 -19.69 -20.57
C HIS A 664 -38.77 -18.81 -20.21
N THR A 665 -38.72 -17.48 -20.34
CA THR A 665 -39.94 -16.67 -20.21
C THR A 665 -40.75 -16.64 -21.50
N GLN A 666 -42.08 -16.70 -21.35
CA GLN A 666 -43.02 -16.63 -22.47
C GLN A 666 -43.35 -15.17 -22.80
N ASN A 667 -42.40 -14.47 -23.42
CA ASN A 667 -42.57 -13.10 -23.91
C ASN A 667 -42.45 -13.07 -25.44
N ASP A 668 -43.33 -12.33 -26.10
CA ASP A 668 -43.33 -12.15 -27.55
C ASP A 668 -42.57 -10.88 -27.99
N LEU A 669 -42.32 -9.96 -27.05
CA LEU A 669 -41.46 -8.78 -27.23
C LEU A 669 -40.55 -8.58 -26.01
N THR A 670 -39.28 -8.29 -26.25
CA THR A 670 -38.27 -7.92 -25.24
C THR A 670 -37.69 -6.56 -25.57
N LEU A 671 -37.85 -5.59 -24.69
CA LEU A 671 -37.24 -4.27 -24.78
C LEU A 671 -36.07 -4.18 -23.81
N LEU A 672 -34.85 -3.93 -24.30
CA LEU A 672 -33.67 -3.72 -23.46
C LEU A 672 -33.37 -2.23 -23.33
N VAL A 673 -33.24 -1.73 -22.10
CA VAL A 673 -32.90 -0.33 -21.81
C VAL A 673 -31.82 -0.28 -20.73
N GLY A 674 -30.77 0.52 -20.92
CA GLY A 674 -29.71 0.65 -19.91
C GLY A 674 -28.79 -0.58 -19.76
N VAL A 675 -28.66 -1.39 -20.82
CA VAL A 675 -27.77 -2.56 -20.88
C VAL A 675 -26.40 -2.22 -21.48
N HIS A 676 -25.34 -2.93 -21.08
CA HIS A 676 -23.98 -2.70 -21.59
C HIS A 676 -23.78 -3.21 -23.01
N CYS A 677 -23.34 -2.33 -23.91
CA CYS A 677 -23.24 -2.65 -25.33
C CYS A 677 -22.33 -3.85 -25.66
N TYR A 678 -21.23 -4.02 -24.92
CA TYR A 678 -20.23 -5.05 -25.22
C TYR A 678 -20.72 -6.49 -25.05
N ARG A 679 -21.78 -6.73 -24.25
CA ARG A 679 -22.41 -8.06 -24.10
C ARG A 679 -23.75 -8.18 -24.81
N THR A 680 -24.42 -7.06 -25.11
CA THR A 680 -25.79 -7.06 -25.61
C THR A 680 -25.93 -7.82 -26.93
N ASP A 681 -25.00 -7.70 -27.88
CA ASP A 681 -25.09 -8.42 -29.17
C ASP A 681 -25.01 -9.94 -29.02
N PHE A 682 -24.10 -10.42 -28.16
CA PHE A 682 -24.02 -11.85 -27.83
C PHE A 682 -25.31 -12.34 -27.17
N VAL A 683 -25.86 -11.57 -26.23
CA VAL A 683 -27.14 -11.85 -25.57
C VAL A 683 -28.28 -11.89 -26.57
N ILE A 684 -28.36 -10.93 -27.48
CA ILE A 684 -29.39 -10.88 -28.53
C ILE A 684 -29.32 -12.15 -29.38
N ARG A 685 -28.13 -12.55 -29.85
CA ARG A 685 -27.96 -13.77 -30.65
C ARG A 685 -28.43 -15.02 -29.90
N MET A 686 -28.08 -15.14 -28.63
CA MET A 686 -28.52 -16.25 -27.79
C MET A 686 -30.04 -16.26 -27.58
N LEU A 687 -30.65 -15.10 -27.32
CA LEU A 687 -32.10 -14.96 -27.20
C LEU A 687 -32.82 -15.27 -28.50
N ARG A 688 -32.33 -14.79 -29.64
CA ARG A 688 -32.90 -15.11 -30.97
C ARG A 688 -32.87 -16.61 -31.27
N LYS A 689 -31.83 -17.31 -30.80
CA LYS A 689 -31.68 -18.75 -31.03
C LYS A 689 -32.57 -19.60 -30.12
N HIS A 690 -32.78 -19.15 -28.88
CA HIS A 690 -33.37 -20.00 -27.82
C HIS A 690 -34.73 -19.50 -27.29
N THR A 691 -35.15 -18.28 -27.62
CA THR A 691 -36.38 -17.67 -27.12
C THR A 691 -37.19 -17.09 -28.29
N PRO A 692 -38.46 -17.48 -28.48
CA PRO A 692 -39.31 -16.95 -29.55
C PRO A 692 -39.83 -15.54 -29.17
N THR A 693 -38.94 -14.55 -29.18
CA THR A 693 -39.24 -13.14 -28.82
C THR A 693 -38.69 -12.17 -29.86
N THR A 694 -39.45 -11.13 -30.17
CA THR A 694 -38.94 -9.97 -30.90
C THR A 694 -38.09 -9.15 -29.94
N ILE A 695 -36.89 -8.73 -30.36
CA ILE A 695 -35.95 -8.03 -29.48
C ILE A 695 -35.78 -6.61 -29.98
N VAL A 696 -36.02 -5.65 -29.09
CA VAL A 696 -35.84 -4.22 -29.29
C VAL A 696 -34.81 -3.70 -28.29
N THR A 697 -33.90 -2.83 -28.74
CA THR A 697 -32.93 -2.20 -27.84
C THR A 697 -32.97 -0.68 -27.92
N LEU A 698 -33.25 -0.03 -26.80
CA LEU A 698 -33.13 1.41 -26.63
C LEU A 698 -31.73 1.74 -26.10
N CYS A 699 -30.74 1.62 -26.99
CA CYS A 699 -29.33 1.67 -26.62
C CYS A 699 -28.89 3.12 -26.37
N GLY A 700 -28.22 3.36 -25.24
CA GLY A 700 -27.67 4.67 -24.90
C GLY A 700 -26.41 5.05 -25.69
N LEU A 701 -25.84 4.12 -26.46
CA LEU A 701 -24.60 4.30 -27.21
C LEU A 701 -24.83 3.98 -28.70
N TYR A 702 -24.37 2.83 -29.17
CA TYR A 702 -24.16 2.56 -30.61
C TYR A 702 -25.35 1.95 -31.34
N GLY A 703 -26.35 1.44 -30.61
CA GLY A 703 -27.39 0.57 -31.17
C GLY A 703 -26.90 -0.87 -31.39
N HIS A 704 -27.84 -1.78 -31.59
CA HIS A 704 -27.63 -3.22 -31.74
C HIS A 704 -28.32 -3.73 -33.01
N PRO A 705 -27.62 -3.77 -34.16
CA PRO A 705 -28.20 -4.22 -35.44
C PRO A 705 -28.63 -5.69 -35.43
N GLU A 706 -28.11 -6.48 -34.50
CA GLU A 706 -28.54 -7.88 -34.29
C GLU A 706 -29.97 -7.96 -33.72
N ALA A 707 -30.50 -6.88 -33.14
CA ALA A 707 -31.87 -6.77 -32.67
C ALA A 707 -32.84 -6.63 -33.84
N HIS A 708 -34.12 -6.92 -33.60
CA HIS A 708 -35.15 -6.73 -34.62
C HIS A 708 -35.43 -5.23 -34.85
N ALA A 709 -35.24 -4.41 -33.82
CA ALA A 709 -35.11 -2.97 -33.96
C ALA A 709 -34.17 -2.42 -32.87
N SER A 710 -33.38 -1.41 -33.19
CA SER A 710 -32.54 -0.74 -32.20
C SER A 710 -32.43 0.75 -32.48
N THR A 711 -32.50 1.56 -31.43
CA THR A 711 -32.14 2.98 -31.49
C THR A 711 -30.74 3.20 -30.90
N SER A 712 -30.01 4.17 -31.45
CA SER A 712 -28.69 4.59 -30.97
C SER A 712 -28.80 5.91 -30.21
N PHE A 713 -27.86 6.15 -29.29
CA PHE A 713 -27.78 7.35 -28.46
C PHE A 713 -29.14 7.71 -27.83
N THR A 714 -29.80 6.71 -27.27
CA THR A 714 -31.15 6.85 -26.71
C THR A 714 -31.07 7.59 -25.39
N ASP A 715 -31.49 8.85 -25.39
CA ASP A 715 -31.57 9.74 -24.24
C ASP A 715 -33.01 9.76 -23.66
N ALA A 716 -33.24 10.63 -22.67
CA ALA A 716 -34.56 10.80 -22.07
C ALA A 716 -35.60 11.32 -23.08
N GLU A 717 -35.20 12.18 -24.03
CA GLU A 717 -36.11 12.77 -25.01
C GLU A 717 -36.65 11.72 -25.99
N LYS A 718 -35.78 10.88 -26.56
CA LYS A 718 -36.18 9.78 -27.44
C LYS A 718 -37.11 8.78 -26.76
N ILE A 719 -36.90 8.52 -25.47
CA ILE A 719 -37.82 7.67 -24.68
C ILE A 719 -39.17 8.36 -24.52
N ARG A 720 -39.21 9.66 -24.22
CA ARG A 720 -40.47 10.41 -24.14
C ARG A 720 -41.18 10.48 -25.50
N ASP A 721 -40.45 10.59 -26.60
CA ASP A 721 -41.04 10.55 -27.94
C ASP A 721 -41.69 9.19 -28.22
N LEU A 722 -41.05 8.09 -27.82
CA LEU A 722 -41.70 6.76 -27.85
C LEU A 722 -42.96 6.73 -26.98
N THR A 723 -42.90 7.29 -25.76
CA THR A 723 -44.05 7.40 -24.86
C THR A 723 -45.19 8.23 -25.48
N LYS A 724 -44.91 9.25 -26.30
CA LYS A 724 -45.95 10.04 -26.99
C LYS A 724 -46.66 9.24 -28.09
N LEU A 725 -45.98 8.29 -28.73
CA LEU A 725 -46.52 7.45 -29.81
C LEU A 725 -47.41 6.31 -29.28
N LEU A 726 -47.24 5.92 -28.02
CA LEU A 726 -48.06 4.95 -27.30
C LEU A 726 -49.29 5.62 -26.68
#